data_AF-I4CCU6-F1
#
_entry.id   AF-I4CCU6-F1
#
_cell.length_a   1.000
_cell.length_b   1.000
_cell.length_c   1.000
_cell.angle_alpha   90.00
_cell.angle_beta   90.00
_cell.angle_gamma   90.00
#
_symmetry.space_group_name_H-M   'P 1'
#
loop_
_entity.id
_entity.type
_entity.pdbx_description
1 polymer ?
#
loop_
_entity_poly.entity_id
_entity_poly.type
_entity_poly.pdbx_seq_one_letter_code
_entity_poly.pdbx_strand_id
1 'polypeptide(L)'
;MRERIFSGIRFLGRLAILCSVIFLPGLSFGQEAPAVVQAVQGQAEALPADFQESAKLEQGARVKPSDIISTNKDSKVLLLWTDRLYASLAEYSSLSFDFQDRKAVPHVQLIEGLARITNSGLHSNSESDHVLSTPLATVRPVDPNQPIDYIVEIYSPTTTIVSILSGRVEIESRTGDSATTATYDSCRTVYLTKDKKTDTSSIYAGDAENLVAMTTIAGTLPFTGTCPVAVAQETQPRESVITELRSYAPQYIENIYYDWFPYDDFSVLPYESGGYVALFPGIGSWFIPYYYPISPAILKIYIGNYLYRKGIRFHEHHLADLRDRRHHLRRLMDVSGRAGDLRTLARTQNQLDALRVQERLANRTLGRMQDRLGNVQSAAERFNRQLPRGSDLGRTLDASFRSNRNTEVARNFENQLLNQSRMENRLSNLGQNQVNQFTERLSSVRDPSQRLALRNEAAILRQNLMQGRIPVGPQQGQISQLAQRMSQTEDVSQRREIQSQLMNRLDRATADARDARPSERQELSSLRSEIGRLNNPSLRRDLSNEISQLQRQIRSPQQRESNLLERTRSADIGRPGTPLTPLDRRAAPGVQTPTERRSAERPPAVQEQRIQPRPGQELRRRAQEPGRQLERRTEPQIQRPSSDTRAPRALREQQRPEARMEQQLRRQSQEAARQRESQQQQRELRSQRENRASSERMRRQFESARPQTPRIQPQQRSQQQFRQRSFQQPSFQRSQPQTRSFSRPSTPSFSQRQSVPRMSAPRMQSAPRMSAPRMQSSPRMSAPRMPSSPRVGGGAPRGGGGPLAGRQRN
;
A
#
# COMPACT_ATOMS: atom_id res chain seq x y z
N MET A 1 12.02 -81.58 0.05
CA MET A 1 10.60 -81.28 -0.24
C MET A 1 9.80 -81.26 1.08
N ARG A 2 10.09 -80.28 1.93
CA ARG A 2 9.41 -79.93 3.21
C ARG A 2 9.64 -78.42 3.40
N GLU A 3 8.90 -77.80 4.33
CA GLU A 3 8.92 -76.35 4.66
C GLU A 3 8.20 -75.40 3.68
N ARG A 4 6.85 -75.42 3.74
CA ARG A 4 5.99 -74.29 3.32
C ARG A 4 4.75 -74.11 4.24
N ILE A 5 4.89 -74.28 5.55
CA ILE A 5 3.80 -74.05 6.52
C ILE A 5 4.34 -73.40 7.82
N PHE A 6 4.78 -72.12 7.80
CA PHE A 6 4.95 -71.32 9.03
C PHE A 6 5.03 -69.79 8.79
N SER A 7 4.23 -69.25 7.85
CA SER A 7 4.22 -67.80 7.51
C SER A 7 2.90 -67.07 7.79
N GLY A 8 1.90 -67.74 8.40
CA GLY A 8 0.52 -67.22 8.46
C GLY A 8 0.16 -66.30 9.63
N ILE A 9 0.86 -66.38 10.78
CA ILE A 9 0.29 -65.91 12.06
C ILE A 9 0.91 -64.60 12.59
N ARG A 10 2.06 -64.14 12.06
CA ARG A 10 2.75 -62.92 12.55
C ARG A 10 2.32 -61.61 11.89
N PHE A 11 1.44 -61.62 10.89
CA PHE A 11 1.04 -60.39 10.18
C PHE A 11 -0.22 -59.69 10.75
N LEU A 12 -1.13 -60.44 11.39
CA LEU A 12 -2.37 -59.87 11.95
C LEU A 12 -2.16 -59.14 13.30
N GLY A 13 -1.18 -59.57 14.11
CA GLY A 13 -0.88 -58.94 15.40
C GLY A 13 -0.24 -57.55 15.31
N ARG A 14 0.23 -57.11 14.14
CA ARG A 14 0.85 -55.79 13.94
C ARG A 14 -0.09 -54.76 13.28
N LEU A 15 -1.23 -55.18 12.72
CA LEU A 15 -2.22 -54.25 12.18
C LEU A 15 -3.12 -53.67 13.27
N ALA A 16 -3.42 -54.44 14.32
CA ALA A 16 -4.32 -54.02 15.41
C ALA A 16 -3.76 -52.88 16.30
N ILE A 17 -2.44 -52.78 16.44
CA ILE A 17 -1.78 -51.77 17.31
C ILE A 17 -1.57 -50.43 16.57
N LEU A 18 -1.64 -50.42 15.23
CA LEU A 18 -1.45 -49.21 14.41
C LEU A 18 -2.70 -48.32 14.31
N CYS A 19 -3.88 -48.80 14.75
CA CYS A 19 -5.10 -47.99 14.84
C CYS A 19 -5.35 -47.40 16.23
N SER A 20 -4.60 -47.81 17.27
CA SER A 20 -4.79 -47.35 18.66
C SER A 20 -4.04 -46.06 19.00
N VAL A 21 -3.16 -45.59 18.12
CA VAL A 21 -2.34 -44.38 18.31
C VAL A 21 -2.69 -43.32 17.26
N ILE A 22 -3.99 -43.11 17.06
CA ILE A 22 -4.46 -41.80 16.60
C ILE A 22 -4.18 -40.85 17.76
N PHE A 23 -3.09 -40.10 17.64
CA PHE A 23 -2.81 -38.95 18.51
C PHE A 23 -3.99 -37.97 18.41
N LEU A 24 -4.91 -38.05 19.35
CA LEU A 24 -5.68 -36.90 19.79
C LEU A 24 -4.66 -35.97 20.45
N PRO A 25 -4.29 -34.81 19.86
CA PRO A 25 -3.52 -33.82 20.58
C PRO A 25 -4.35 -33.40 21.79
N GLY A 26 -3.86 -33.73 22.98
CA GLY A 26 -4.55 -33.48 24.23
C GLY A 26 -4.78 -31.99 24.43
N LEU A 27 -5.95 -31.51 24.00
CA LEU A 27 -6.97 -30.91 24.85
C LEU A 27 -6.49 -30.22 26.15
N SER A 28 -5.46 -29.39 26.02
CA SER A 28 -5.28 -28.25 26.90
C SER A 28 -6.43 -27.28 26.61
N PHE A 29 -7.59 -27.51 27.26
CA PHE A 29 -8.73 -26.61 27.32
C PHE A 29 -8.41 -25.34 28.15
N GLY A 30 -7.23 -24.77 27.97
CA GLY A 30 -6.83 -23.50 28.54
C GLY A 30 -7.16 -22.38 27.56
N GLN A 31 -8.15 -21.56 27.92
CA GLN A 31 -8.76 -20.51 27.09
C GLN A 31 -9.61 -21.06 25.93
N GLU A 32 -10.92 -21.00 26.12
CA GLU A 32 -11.91 -21.25 25.08
C GLU A 32 -11.72 -20.24 23.95
N ALA A 33 -11.72 -20.71 22.70
CA ALA A 33 -11.72 -19.82 21.55
C ALA A 33 -13.13 -19.22 21.42
N PRO A 34 -13.29 -17.88 21.48
CA PRO A 34 -14.60 -17.25 21.55
C PRO A 34 -15.47 -17.49 20.32
N ALA A 35 -14.84 -17.68 19.15
CA ALA A 35 -15.52 -18.01 17.91
C ALA A 35 -14.79 -19.09 17.11
N VAL A 36 -15.58 -19.87 16.37
CA VAL A 36 -15.13 -20.85 15.37
C VAL A 36 -15.67 -20.43 14.01
N VAL A 37 -14.82 -20.48 13.00
CA VAL A 37 -15.20 -20.22 11.61
C VAL A 37 -16.09 -21.36 11.12
N GLN A 38 -17.39 -21.12 10.97
CA GLN A 38 -18.36 -22.13 10.54
C GLN A 38 -18.38 -22.31 9.02
N ALA A 39 -18.15 -21.24 8.25
CA ALA A 39 -18.06 -21.28 6.80
C ALA A 39 -17.25 -20.09 6.25
N VAL A 40 -16.57 -20.29 5.11
CA VAL A 40 -15.84 -19.24 4.38
C VAL A 40 -16.24 -19.32 2.91
N GLN A 41 -16.55 -18.17 2.32
CA GLN A 41 -16.65 -17.98 0.87
C GLN A 41 -15.51 -17.05 0.45
N GLY A 42 -14.75 -17.40 -0.60
CA GLY A 42 -13.61 -16.59 -1.06
C GLY A 42 -12.41 -16.62 -0.11
N GLN A 43 -11.94 -15.46 0.32
CA GLN A 43 -10.79 -15.26 1.21
C GLN A 43 -11.17 -14.45 2.45
N ALA A 44 -10.94 -15.05 3.62
CA ALA A 44 -10.97 -14.38 4.91
C ALA A 44 -9.63 -14.61 5.62
N GLU A 45 -9.20 -13.63 6.41
CA GLU A 45 -7.91 -13.62 7.11
C GLU A 45 -8.11 -13.12 8.54
N ALA A 46 -7.41 -13.70 9.50
CA ALA A 46 -7.28 -13.20 10.87
C ALA A 46 -5.90 -12.55 11.03
N LEU A 47 -5.89 -11.28 11.42
CA LEU A 47 -4.69 -10.56 11.80
C LEU A 47 -4.54 -10.64 13.32
N PRO A 48 -3.55 -11.40 13.85
CA PRO A 48 -3.31 -11.50 15.29
C PRO A 48 -2.86 -10.16 15.89
N ALA A 49 -3.09 -9.98 17.19
CA ALA A 49 -2.69 -8.78 17.94
C ALA A 49 -1.16 -8.58 18.09
N ASP A 50 -0.32 -9.53 17.69
CA ASP A 50 1.13 -9.28 17.55
C ASP A 50 1.49 -8.66 16.18
N PHE A 51 0.52 -8.58 15.28
CA PHE A 51 0.56 -7.91 13.99
C PHE A 51 1.67 -8.39 13.04
N GLN A 52 2.16 -9.62 13.18
CA GLN A 52 3.23 -10.13 12.33
C GLN A 52 2.72 -10.49 10.94
N GLU A 53 1.94 -11.57 10.82
CA GLU A 53 1.39 -12.05 9.55
C GLU A 53 -0.11 -12.38 9.69
N SER A 54 -0.90 -12.11 8.65
CA SER A 54 -2.31 -12.50 8.63
C SER A 54 -2.44 -13.99 8.31
N ALA A 55 -3.18 -14.72 9.15
CA ALA A 55 -3.47 -16.13 8.97
C ALA A 55 -4.75 -16.27 8.13
N LYS A 56 -4.68 -17.00 7.01
CA LYS A 56 -5.87 -17.33 6.22
C LYS A 56 -6.83 -18.17 7.10
N LEU A 57 -8.09 -17.76 7.14
CA LEU A 57 -9.16 -18.49 7.82
C LEU A 57 -9.74 -19.59 6.92
N GLU A 58 -10.01 -20.73 7.53
CA GLU A 58 -10.64 -21.91 6.92
C GLU A 58 -11.73 -22.44 7.85
N GLN A 59 -12.63 -23.28 7.34
CA GLN A 59 -13.70 -23.85 8.14
C GLN A 59 -13.15 -24.67 9.33
N GLY A 60 -13.69 -24.45 10.52
CA GLY A 60 -13.20 -25.03 11.78
C GLY A 60 -12.03 -24.27 12.43
N ALA A 61 -11.50 -23.21 11.79
CA ALA A 61 -10.46 -22.38 12.39
C ALA A 61 -11.00 -21.71 13.67
N ARG A 62 -10.18 -21.75 14.74
CA ARG A 62 -10.45 -21.06 16.00
C ARG A 62 -9.90 -19.64 15.92
N VAL A 63 -10.76 -18.69 16.27
CA VAL A 63 -10.46 -17.25 16.33
C VAL A 63 -10.03 -16.92 17.76
N LYS A 64 -8.99 -16.10 17.96
CA LYS A 64 -8.60 -15.66 19.30
C LYS A 64 -9.32 -14.37 19.71
N PRO A 65 -9.49 -14.12 21.03
CA PRO A 65 -10.04 -12.88 21.60
C PRO A 65 -9.45 -11.55 21.13
N SER A 66 -8.30 -11.55 20.45
CA SER A 66 -7.57 -10.36 20.04
C SER A 66 -7.26 -10.33 18.53
N ASP A 67 -7.81 -11.26 17.76
CA ASP A 67 -7.63 -11.29 16.32
C ASP A 67 -8.58 -10.30 15.64
N ILE A 68 -8.11 -9.59 14.60
CA ILE A 68 -8.97 -8.82 13.70
C ILE A 68 -9.26 -9.69 12.48
N ILE A 69 -10.51 -10.10 12.29
CA ILE A 69 -10.95 -10.82 11.10
C ILE A 69 -11.27 -9.82 10.00
N SER A 70 -10.72 -10.04 8.80
CA SER A 70 -11.06 -9.27 7.60
C SER A 70 -11.40 -10.17 6.41
N THR A 71 -12.30 -9.70 5.55
CA THR A 71 -12.68 -10.34 4.29
C THR A 71 -12.18 -9.54 3.09
N ASN A 72 -11.80 -10.24 2.01
CA ASN A 72 -11.43 -9.61 0.74
C ASN A 72 -12.68 -9.39 -0.15
N LYS A 73 -12.46 -9.02 -1.42
CA LYS A 73 -13.49 -8.95 -2.47
C LYS A 73 -14.21 -10.28 -2.64
N ASP A 74 -15.50 -10.27 -2.98
CA ASP A 74 -16.27 -11.48 -3.34
C ASP A 74 -16.25 -12.55 -2.22
N SER A 75 -15.93 -12.15 -0.99
CA SER A 75 -15.60 -13.02 0.13
C SER A 75 -16.52 -12.77 1.32
N LYS A 76 -16.81 -13.82 2.09
CA LYS A 76 -17.66 -13.79 3.29
C LYS A 76 -17.12 -14.78 4.31
N VAL A 77 -17.36 -14.51 5.59
CA VAL A 77 -17.06 -15.50 6.65
C VAL A 77 -18.16 -15.51 7.70
N LEU A 78 -18.60 -16.72 8.04
CA LEU A 78 -19.55 -16.97 9.11
C LEU A 78 -18.80 -17.48 10.34
N LEU A 79 -19.03 -16.82 11.46
CA LEU A 79 -18.47 -17.11 12.77
C LEU A 79 -19.59 -17.60 13.68
N LEU A 80 -19.40 -18.78 14.27
CA LEU A 80 -20.24 -19.32 15.34
C LEU A 80 -19.51 -19.09 16.67
N TRP A 81 -20.20 -18.46 17.61
CA TRP A 81 -19.70 -18.17 18.94
C TRP A 81 -20.09 -19.24 19.96
N THR A 82 -19.40 -19.27 21.10
CA THR A 82 -19.64 -20.24 22.19
C THR A 82 -21.07 -20.19 22.76
N ASP A 83 -21.75 -19.05 22.62
CA ASP A 83 -23.08 -18.73 23.12
C ASP A 83 -24.21 -18.87 22.07
N ARG A 84 -23.89 -19.43 20.89
CA ARG A 84 -24.76 -19.51 19.69
C ARG A 84 -25.12 -18.17 19.05
N LEU A 85 -24.38 -17.10 19.34
CA LEU A 85 -24.35 -15.94 18.47
C LEU A 85 -23.74 -16.33 17.12
N TYR A 86 -24.28 -15.78 16.03
CA TYR A 86 -23.72 -15.89 14.69
C TYR A 86 -23.33 -14.50 14.19
N ALA A 87 -22.09 -14.35 13.74
CA ALA A 87 -21.62 -13.14 13.06
C ALA A 87 -21.19 -13.49 11.63
N SER A 88 -21.89 -12.94 10.65
CA SER A 88 -21.62 -13.18 9.22
C SER A 88 -21.11 -11.89 8.57
N LEU A 89 -19.82 -11.86 8.24
CA LEU A 89 -19.17 -10.73 7.57
C LEU A 89 -19.38 -10.85 6.05
N ALA A 90 -19.77 -9.74 5.42
CA ALA A 90 -19.77 -9.55 3.98
C ALA A 90 -18.33 -9.31 3.45
N GLU A 91 -18.18 -8.94 2.18
CA GLU A 91 -16.88 -8.55 1.57
C GLU A 91 -16.29 -7.25 2.15
N TYR A 92 -14.98 -7.06 2.10
CA TYR A 92 -14.29 -5.86 2.62
C TYR A 92 -14.76 -5.43 4.02
N SER A 93 -14.99 -6.40 4.89
CA SER A 93 -15.55 -6.19 6.22
C SER A 93 -14.54 -6.64 7.26
N SER A 94 -14.35 -5.83 8.29
CA SER A 94 -13.34 -6.05 9.33
C SER A 94 -14.00 -6.02 10.71
N LEU A 95 -13.87 -7.12 11.44
CA LEU A 95 -14.45 -7.36 12.76
C LEU A 95 -13.31 -7.65 13.74
N SER A 96 -13.24 -6.90 14.84
CA SER A 96 -12.33 -7.19 15.95
C SER A 96 -13.12 -7.58 17.20
N PHE A 97 -12.41 -8.16 18.15
CA PHE A 97 -12.95 -8.60 19.41
C PHE A 97 -12.20 -7.91 20.54
N ASP A 98 -12.91 -7.61 21.62
CA ASP A 98 -12.29 -7.17 22.86
C ASP A 98 -12.92 -7.97 24.01
N PHE A 99 -12.14 -8.19 25.06
CA PHE A 99 -12.58 -8.81 26.31
C PHE A 99 -12.25 -7.84 27.43
N GLN A 100 -12.96 -6.71 27.43
CA GLN A 100 -12.72 -5.62 28.39
C GLN A 100 -12.97 -6.03 29.84
N ASP A 101 -13.79 -7.06 30.06
CA ASP A 101 -14.02 -7.69 31.36
C ASP A 101 -14.05 -9.21 31.26
N ARG A 102 -13.71 -9.90 32.37
CA ARG A 102 -13.84 -11.36 32.49
C ARG A 102 -15.29 -11.85 32.63
N LYS A 103 -16.27 -10.99 32.37
CA LYS A 103 -17.70 -11.32 32.37
C LYS A 103 -18.08 -11.77 30.96
N ALA A 104 -18.87 -12.83 30.85
CA ALA A 104 -18.99 -13.68 29.66
C ALA A 104 -19.69 -13.08 28.42
N VAL A 105 -19.87 -11.75 28.38
CA VAL A 105 -20.55 -11.03 27.29
C VAL A 105 -19.57 -10.84 26.12
N PRO A 106 -19.76 -11.46 24.95
CA PRO A 106 -18.91 -11.21 23.79
C PRO A 106 -19.08 -9.75 23.33
N HIS A 107 -18.00 -8.98 23.45
CA HIS A 107 -17.90 -7.63 22.89
C HIS A 107 -17.29 -7.72 21.49
N VAL A 108 -18.16 -7.51 20.50
CA VAL A 108 -17.83 -7.55 19.08
C VAL A 108 -17.70 -6.11 18.59
N GLN A 109 -16.72 -5.84 17.74
CA GLN A 109 -16.49 -4.49 17.23
C GLN A 109 -16.36 -4.52 15.71
N LEU A 110 -17.30 -3.90 15.01
CA LEU A 110 -17.21 -3.73 13.56
C LEU A 110 -16.38 -2.47 13.27
N ILE A 111 -15.27 -2.65 12.53
CA ILE A 111 -14.34 -1.57 12.17
C ILE A 111 -14.77 -0.93 10.85
N GLU A 112 -15.06 -1.75 9.84
CA GLU A 112 -15.56 -1.34 8.52
C GLU A 112 -16.36 -2.47 7.86
N GLY A 113 -17.10 -2.12 6.80
CA GLY A 113 -17.85 -3.04 5.96
C GLY A 113 -19.24 -3.35 6.51
N LEU A 114 -19.70 -4.59 6.32
CA LEU A 114 -21.04 -5.04 6.73
C LEU A 114 -20.97 -6.37 7.47
N ALA A 115 -21.65 -6.46 8.61
CA ALA A 115 -21.86 -7.70 9.35
C ALA A 115 -23.34 -7.90 9.69
N ARG A 116 -23.81 -9.14 9.54
CA ARG A 116 -25.10 -9.62 10.07
C ARG A 116 -24.85 -10.32 11.40
N ILE A 117 -25.57 -9.90 12.43
CA ILE A 117 -25.57 -10.52 13.75
C ILE A 117 -26.94 -11.15 13.98
N THR A 118 -26.97 -12.42 14.39
CA THR A 118 -28.22 -13.11 14.73
C THR A 118 -28.02 -14.14 15.83
N ASN A 119 -29.00 -14.30 16.71
CA ASN A 119 -29.13 -15.44 17.61
C ASN A 119 -30.31 -16.32 17.14
N SER A 120 -30.28 -17.63 17.43
CA SER A 120 -31.29 -18.56 16.93
C SER A 120 -32.54 -18.70 17.82
N GLY A 121 -32.61 -17.98 18.96
CA GLY A 121 -33.75 -18.00 19.91
C GLY A 121 -34.08 -19.36 20.56
N LEU A 122 -33.43 -20.44 20.14
CA LEU A 122 -33.77 -21.81 20.52
C LEU A 122 -33.12 -22.21 21.85
N HIS A 123 -33.80 -21.86 22.95
CA HIS A 123 -33.66 -22.48 24.28
C HIS A 123 -32.19 -22.56 24.75
N SER A 124 -31.57 -21.38 24.86
CA SER A 124 -30.32 -21.20 25.60
C SER A 124 -30.66 -20.78 27.03
N ASN A 125 -30.31 -21.60 28.02
CA ASN A 125 -30.32 -21.19 29.42
C ASN A 125 -29.14 -20.25 29.78
N SER A 126 -28.28 -19.94 28.80
CA SER A 126 -27.26 -18.89 28.89
C SER A 126 -27.87 -17.58 28.39
N GLU A 127 -27.96 -16.59 29.27
CA GLU A 127 -28.22 -15.18 28.92
C GLU A 127 -27.05 -14.67 28.05
N SER A 128 -27.14 -14.89 26.74
CA SER A 128 -26.18 -14.40 25.75
C SER A 128 -26.43 -12.92 25.44
N ASP A 129 -26.30 -12.08 26.46
CA ASP A 129 -26.05 -10.66 26.27
C ASP A 129 -24.78 -10.52 25.42
N HIS A 130 -24.88 -9.76 24.34
CA HIS A 130 -23.78 -9.49 23.43
C HIS A 130 -23.86 -8.04 22.99
N VAL A 131 -22.68 -7.48 22.73
CA VAL A 131 -22.54 -6.05 22.48
C VAL A 131 -21.81 -5.88 21.16
N LEU A 132 -22.44 -5.27 20.17
CA LEU A 132 -21.76 -4.84 18.94
C LEU A 132 -21.46 -3.34 19.00
N SER A 133 -20.19 -2.96 19.04
CA SER A 133 -19.79 -1.55 18.93
C SER A 133 -19.32 -1.17 17.52
N THR A 134 -19.60 0.08 17.16
CA THR A 134 -19.19 0.76 15.94
C THR A 134 -18.64 2.15 16.31
N PRO A 135 -17.94 2.86 15.40
CA PRO A 135 -17.42 4.20 15.68
C PRO A 135 -18.42 5.26 16.16
N LEU A 136 -19.72 5.02 15.98
CA LEU A 136 -20.79 5.93 16.37
C LEU A 136 -21.90 5.32 17.22
N ALA A 137 -21.89 4.01 17.49
CA ALA A 137 -22.91 3.41 18.34
C ALA A 137 -22.47 2.12 19.03
N THR A 138 -23.23 1.74 20.06
CA THR A 138 -23.23 0.39 20.62
C THR A 138 -24.63 -0.18 20.49
N VAL A 139 -24.75 -1.39 19.92
CA VAL A 139 -26.00 -2.12 19.68
C VAL A 139 -26.07 -3.31 20.61
N ARG A 140 -27.21 -3.50 21.27
CA ARG A 140 -27.50 -4.61 22.19
C ARG A 140 -28.92 -5.15 21.98
N PRO A 141 -29.21 -6.44 22.21
CA PRO A 141 -30.57 -6.92 22.37
C PRO A 141 -31.26 -6.23 23.56
N VAL A 142 -32.56 -5.95 23.45
CA VAL A 142 -33.37 -5.55 24.62
C VAL A 142 -33.66 -6.73 25.54
N ASP A 143 -33.77 -7.92 24.96
CA ASP A 143 -33.96 -9.20 25.66
C ASP A 143 -33.08 -10.25 24.97
N PRO A 144 -32.04 -10.78 25.64
CA PRO A 144 -31.12 -11.75 25.02
C PRO A 144 -31.80 -13.10 24.70
N ASN A 145 -32.96 -13.38 25.30
CA ASN A 145 -33.71 -14.62 25.08
C ASN A 145 -34.61 -14.54 23.83
N GLN A 146 -34.85 -13.34 23.29
CA GLN A 146 -35.64 -13.17 22.06
C GLN A 146 -34.77 -13.38 20.82
N PRO A 147 -35.35 -13.93 19.72
CA PRO A 147 -34.66 -14.01 18.44
C PRO A 147 -34.40 -12.60 17.90
N ILE A 148 -33.14 -12.30 17.61
CA ILE A 148 -32.67 -11.06 17.01
C ILE A 148 -31.95 -11.35 15.69
N ASP A 149 -32.11 -10.44 14.74
CA ASP A 149 -31.41 -10.46 13.46
C ASP A 149 -31.24 -9.02 13.01
N TYR A 150 -30.01 -8.54 12.92
CA TYR A 150 -29.73 -7.18 12.47
C TYR A 150 -28.43 -7.11 11.66
N ILE A 151 -28.38 -6.15 10.75
CA ILE A 151 -27.23 -5.89 9.88
C ILE A 151 -26.68 -4.52 10.20
N VAL A 152 -25.37 -4.41 10.37
CA VAL A 152 -24.67 -3.15 10.60
C VAL A 152 -23.75 -2.85 9.42
N GLU A 153 -23.85 -1.63 8.90
CA GLU A 153 -23.04 -1.10 7.81
C GLU A 153 -22.16 0.06 8.32
N ILE A 154 -20.85 -0.02 8.09
CA ILE A 154 -19.88 1.03 8.39
C ILE A 154 -19.03 1.26 7.14
N TYR A 155 -19.32 2.35 6.45
CA TYR A 155 -18.56 2.76 5.27
C TYR A 155 -17.47 3.78 5.67
N SER A 156 -17.83 4.74 6.51
CA SER A 156 -16.91 5.73 7.09
C SER A 156 -17.04 5.69 8.61
N PRO A 157 -15.99 6.00 9.40
CA PRO A 157 -16.14 6.22 10.85
C PRO A 157 -17.06 7.40 11.22
N THR A 158 -17.47 8.22 10.25
CA THR A 158 -18.45 9.28 10.43
C THR A 158 -19.89 8.84 10.21
N THR A 159 -20.14 7.56 9.89
CA THR A 159 -21.47 7.00 9.63
C THR A 159 -21.60 5.54 10.11
N THR A 160 -22.77 5.21 10.66
CA THR A 160 -23.17 3.83 10.98
C THR A 160 -24.62 3.67 10.60
N ILE A 161 -24.95 2.56 9.95
CA ILE A 161 -26.31 2.21 9.55
C ILE A 161 -26.64 0.88 10.23
N VAL A 162 -27.75 0.82 10.98
CA VAL A 162 -28.20 -0.40 11.66
C VAL A 162 -29.57 -0.78 11.14
N SER A 163 -29.64 -1.86 10.35
CA SER A 163 -30.87 -2.38 9.76
C SER A 163 -31.36 -3.58 10.56
N ILE A 164 -32.41 -3.38 11.35
CA ILE A 164 -32.98 -4.36 12.27
C ILE A 164 -34.00 -5.20 11.50
N LEU A 165 -33.74 -6.49 11.35
CA LEU A 165 -34.59 -7.40 10.56
C LEU A 165 -35.60 -8.14 11.44
N SER A 166 -35.18 -8.52 12.66
CA SER A 166 -36.00 -9.21 13.65
C SER A 166 -35.60 -8.83 15.08
N GLY A 167 -36.54 -8.93 16.01
CA GLY A 167 -36.36 -8.61 17.43
C GLY A 167 -36.39 -7.10 17.72
N ARG A 168 -35.91 -6.74 18.91
CA ARG A 168 -35.76 -5.35 19.37
C ARG A 168 -34.33 -5.13 19.87
N VAL A 169 -33.73 -4.01 19.48
CA VAL A 169 -32.38 -3.64 19.89
C VAL A 169 -32.34 -2.26 20.57
N GLU A 170 -31.53 -2.17 21.60
CA GLU A 170 -31.09 -0.92 22.19
C GLU A 170 -29.87 -0.41 21.43
N ILE A 171 -29.87 0.87 21.05
CA ILE A 171 -28.75 1.53 20.37
C ILE A 171 -28.34 2.76 21.18
N GLU A 172 -27.15 2.70 21.77
CA GLU A 172 -26.45 3.83 22.39
C GLU A 172 -25.69 4.60 21.29
N SER A 173 -26.22 5.74 20.86
CA SER A 173 -25.56 6.64 19.90
C SER A 173 -24.49 7.50 20.54
N ARG A 174 -23.33 7.61 19.89
CA ARG A 174 -22.14 8.39 20.25
C ARG A 174 -21.83 9.47 19.19
N THR A 175 -22.87 9.99 18.53
CA THR A 175 -22.73 11.00 17.45
C THR A 175 -22.45 12.42 17.93
N GLY A 176 -22.77 12.74 19.19
CA GLY A 176 -22.54 14.05 19.83
C GLY A 176 -21.75 13.95 21.14
N ASP A 177 -21.79 15.02 21.95
CA ASP A 177 -21.02 15.12 23.21
C ASP A 177 -21.59 14.28 24.37
N SER A 178 -22.87 13.88 24.28
CA SER A 178 -23.52 12.96 25.20
C SER A 178 -23.97 11.70 24.46
N ALA A 179 -23.81 10.55 25.13
CA ALA A 179 -24.40 9.30 24.67
C ALA A 179 -25.93 9.38 24.74
N THR A 180 -26.62 8.93 23.70
CA THR A 180 -28.10 8.91 23.65
C THR A 180 -28.58 7.51 23.32
N THR A 181 -29.32 6.91 24.24
CA THR A 181 -29.78 5.53 24.13
C THR A 181 -31.25 5.48 23.72
N ALA A 182 -31.57 4.68 22.71
CA ALA A 182 -32.93 4.48 22.22
C ALA A 182 -33.17 3.03 21.83
N THR A 183 -34.39 2.54 22.07
CA THR A 183 -34.83 1.21 21.62
C THR A 183 -35.50 1.32 20.26
N TYR A 184 -35.23 0.34 19.38
CA TYR A 184 -35.79 0.25 18.04
C TYR A 184 -36.31 -1.16 17.75
N ASP A 185 -37.50 -1.22 17.13
CA ASP A 185 -38.15 -2.47 16.72
C ASP A 185 -37.67 -2.97 15.35
N SER A 186 -38.03 -4.21 15.03
CA SER A 186 -37.81 -4.86 13.74
C SER A 186 -38.32 -4.05 12.53
N CYS A 187 -37.67 -4.28 11.39
CA CYS A 187 -37.94 -3.65 10.09
C CYS A 187 -37.74 -2.14 10.07
N ARG A 188 -36.74 -1.66 10.84
CA ARG A 188 -36.26 -0.28 10.84
C ARG A 188 -34.77 -0.22 10.52
N THR A 189 -34.39 0.75 9.71
CA THR A 189 -32.99 1.18 9.55
C THR A 189 -32.76 2.45 10.35
N VAL A 190 -31.76 2.42 11.22
CA VAL A 190 -31.29 3.55 12.03
C VAL A 190 -30.02 4.12 11.41
N TYR A 191 -30.04 5.42 11.07
CA TYR A 191 -28.93 6.14 10.48
C TYR A 191 -28.27 7.03 11.54
N LEU A 192 -27.01 6.74 11.82
CA LEU A 192 -26.17 7.47 12.76
C LEU A 192 -25.10 8.19 11.95
N THR A 193 -25.07 9.52 12.01
CA THR A 193 -24.03 10.33 11.37
C THR A 193 -23.42 11.24 12.43
N LYS A 194 -22.09 11.35 12.45
CA LYS A 194 -21.38 12.23 13.40
C LYS A 194 -21.93 13.66 13.30
N ASP A 195 -22.09 14.32 14.44
CA ASP A 195 -22.57 15.71 14.57
C ASP A 195 -23.99 15.94 14.02
N LYS A 196 -24.78 14.87 13.81
CA LYS A 196 -26.18 14.92 13.40
C LYS A 196 -27.06 14.12 14.35
N LYS A 197 -28.35 14.47 14.40
CA LYS A 197 -29.37 13.68 15.08
C LYS A 197 -29.54 12.33 14.39
N THR A 198 -29.79 11.29 15.18
CA THR A 198 -30.17 9.96 14.70
C THR A 198 -31.45 10.05 13.88
N ASP A 199 -31.49 9.38 12.73
CA ASP A 199 -32.64 9.34 11.83
C ASP A 199 -33.06 7.87 11.59
N THR A 200 -34.30 7.63 11.18
CA THR A 200 -34.84 6.27 10.99
C THR A 200 -35.72 6.15 9.76
N SER A 201 -35.61 5.05 9.03
CA SER A 201 -36.59 4.64 8.01
C SER A 201 -37.13 3.24 8.29
N SER A 202 -38.25 2.88 7.67
CA SER A 202 -38.63 1.47 7.50
C SER A 202 -37.66 0.75 6.56
N ILE A 203 -37.65 -0.59 6.64
CA ILE A 203 -36.98 -1.49 5.71
C ILE A 203 -38.03 -2.17 4.83
N TYR A 204 -37.82 -2.14 3.51
CA TYR A 204 -38.64 -2.89 2.56
C TYR A 204 -38.15 -4.34 2.47
N ALA A 205 -39.07 -5.30 2.22
CA ALA A 205 -38.73 -6.72 2.15
C ALA A 205 -37.59 -7.04 1.16
N GLY A 206 -37.63 -6.46 -0.05
CA GLY A 206 -36.56 -6.65 -1.05
C GLY A 206 -35.20 -6.07 -0.63
N ASP A 207 -35.17 -5.00 0.15
CA ASP A 207 -33.92 -4.46 0.71
C ASP A 207 -33.37 -5.39 1.81
N ALA A 208 -34.23 -5.93 2.67
CA ALA A 208 -33.85 -6.92 3.67
C ALA A 208 -33.25 -8.18 3.02
N GLU A 209 -33.92 -8.74 2.01
CA GLU A 209 -33.44 -9.89 1.23
C GLU A 209 -32.07 -9.63 0.60
N ASN A 210 -31.88 -8.46 -0.02
CA ASN A 210 -30.60 -8.05 -0.59
C ASN A 210 -29.50 -7.95 0.49
N LEU A 211 -29.76 -7.23 1.59
CA LEU A 211 -28.82 -7.06 2.72
C LEU A 211 -28.40 -8.42 3.31
N VAL A 212 -29.35 -9.33 3.50
CA VAL A 212 -29.11 -10.72 3.91
C VAL A 212 -28.25 -11.46 2.89
N ALA A 213 -28.56 -11.37 1.60
CA ALA A 213 -27.86 -12.09 0.53
C ALA A 213 -26.37 -11.72 0.39
N MET A 214 -25.95 -10.50 0.76
CA MET A 214 -24.52 -10.14 0.75
C MET A 214 -23.79 -10.44 2.06
N THR A 215 -24.47 -10.38 3.20
CA THR A 215 -23.86 -10.69 4.50
C THR A 215 -23.77 -12.20 4.75
N THR A 216 -24.70 -12.98 4.19
CA THR A 216 -24.87 -14.40 4.47
C THR A 216 -24.26 -15.27 3.37
N ILE A 217 -23.62 -16.39 3.72
CA ILE A 217 -23.21 -17.43 2.76
C ILE A 217 -24.45 -18.27 2.42
N ALA A 218 -24.67 -18.57 1.14
CA ALA A 218 -25.90 -19.27 0.71
C ALA A 218 -26.07 -20.61 1.45
N GLY A 219 -27.21 -20.81 2.09
CA GLY A 219 -27.54 -22.02 2.83
C GLY A 219 -27.01 -22.12 4.27
N THR A 220 -26.34 -21.10 4.82
CA THR A 220 -25.74 -21.19 6.17
C THR A 220 -26.59 -20.62 7.30
N LEU A 221 -27.23 -19.47 7.11
CA LEU A 221 -28.15 -18.87 8.09
C LEU A 221 -29.54 -18.69 7.45
N PRO A 222 -30.63 -19.12 8.11
CA PRO A 222 -31.98 -18.82 7.64
C PRO A 222 -32.25 -17.32 7.72
N PHE A 223 -33.24 -16.86 6.97
CA PHE A 223 -33.83 -15.54 7.14
C PHE A 223 -35.32 -15.73 7.40
N THR A 224 -35.77 -15.30 8.57
CA THR A 224 -37.14 -15.49 9.08
C THR A 224 -37.96 -14.20 9.08
N GLY A 225 -37.34 -13.06 8.75
CA GLY A 225 -37.97 -11.75 8.82
C GLY A 225 -38.93 -11.47 7.68
N THR A 226 -40.23 -11.55 7.95
CA THR A 226 -41.26 -11.00 7.05
C THR A 226 -41.44 -9.51 7.31
N CYS A 227 -40.49 -8.68 6.86
CA CYS A 227 -40.73 -7.24 6.89
C CYS A 227 -41.93 -6.88 6.01
N PRO A 228 -42.84 -6.01 6.50
CA PRO A 228 -44.09 -5.75 5.81
C PRO A 228 -43.80 -5.22 4.41
N VAL A 229 -44.49 -5.78 3.41
CA VAL A 229 -44.56 -5.16 2.09
C VAL A 229 -45.28 -3.83 2.29
N ALA A 230 -44.52 -2.75 2.31
CA ALA A 230 -45.08 -1.42 2.50
C ALA A 230 -46.15 -1.19 1.43
N VAL A 231 -47.36 -0.86 1.86
CA VAL A 231 -48.39 -0.32 0.95
C VAL A 231 -47.75 0.86 0.25
N ALA A 232 -47.70 0.82 -1.08
CA ALA A 232 -46.92 1.76 -1.87
C ALA A 232 -47.45 3.18 -1.71
N GLN A 233 -46.94 3.90 -0.71
CA GLN A 233 -46.90 5.36 -0.78
C GLN A 233 -46.07 5.70 -2.01
N GLU A 234 -46.71 6.40 -2.93
CA GLU A 234 -46.16 6.85 -4.20
C GLU A 234 -45.09 7.92 -3.94
N THR A 235 -43.96 7.44 -3.41
CA THR A 235 -42.77 8.23 -3.18
C THR A 235 -42.27 8.58 -4.57
N GLN A 236 -42.44 9.85 -4.98
CA GLN A 236 -41.96 10.32 -6.28
C GLN A 236 -40.54 9.80 -6.51
N PRO A 237 -40.24 9.20 -7.69
CA PRO A 237 -38.93 8.66 -7.95
C PRO A 237 -37.91 9.77 -7.74
N ARG A 238 -37.00 9.58 -6.76
CA ARG A 238 -35.96 10.56 -6.44
C ARG A 238 -34.90 10.57 -7.55
N GLU A 239 -35.23 11.16 -8.69
CA GLU A 239 -34.28 11.58 -9.70
C GLU A 239 -33.28 12.56 -9.08
N SER A 240 -32.02 12.14 -8.95
CA SER A 240 -30.82 12.99 -8.81
C SER A 240 -29.58 12.16 -8.50
N VAL A 241 -29.62 11.36 -7.42
CA VAL A 241 -28.42 10.78 -6.79
C VAL A 241 -27.70 9.77 -7.69
N ILE A 242 -28.42 8.85 -8.33
CA ILE A 242 -27.81 7.83 -9.22
C ILE A 242 -27.10 8.49 -10.42
N THR A 243 -27.66 9.57 -10.97
CA THR A 243 -27.09 10.26 -12.14
C THR A 243 -25.78 10.96 -11.81
N GLU A 244 -25.71 11.63 -10.65
CA GLU A 244 -24.45 12.24 -10.17
C GLU A 244 -23.38 11.19 -9.86
N LEU A 245 -23.72 10.08 -9.19
CA LEU A 245 -22.73 9.07 -8.84
C LEU A 245 -22.29 8.21 -10.03
N ARG A 246 -23.16 7.86 -10.98
CA ARG A 246 -22.74 7.23 -12.25
C ARG A 246 -21.84 8.11 -13.11
N SER A 247 -21.86 9.44 -12.91
CA SER A 247 -20.92 10.36 -13.56
C SER A 247 -19.50 10.27 -12.97
N TYR A 248 -19.33 9.63 -11.80
CA TYR A 248 -18.03 9.36 -11.18
C TYR A 248 -17.31 8.20 -11.89
N ALA A 249 -16.98 8.39 -13.16
CA ALA A 249 -16.02 7.58 -13.88
C ALA A 249 -14.60 8.13 -13.59
N PRO A 250 -13.86 7.59 -12.59
CA PRO A 250 -12.53 8.07 -12.25
C PRO A 250 -11.58 7.92 -13.44
N GLN A 251 -10.75 8.95 -13.68
CA GLN A 251 -9.57 8.77 -14.51
C GLN A 251 -8.50 8.07 -13.67
N TYR A 252 -7.68 7.22 -14.29
CA TYR A 252 -6.62 6.49 -13.58
C TYR A 252 -5.25 6.95 -14.05
N ILE A 253 -4.38 7.32 -13.10
CA ILE A 253 -2.95 7.46 -13.35
C ILE A 253 -2.31 6.08 -13.17
N GLU A 254 -1.81 5.51 -14.26
CA GLU A 254 -1.06 4.27 -14.23
C GLU A 254 0.38 4.49 -13.76
N ASN A 255 0.97 3.49 -13.10
CA ASN A 255 2.32 3.57 -12.55
C ASN A 255 3.39 3.86 -13.63
N ILE A 256 3.18 3.39 -14.87
CA ILE A 256 4.07 3.70 -16.00
C ILE A 256 4.22 5.20 -16.28
N TYR A 257 3.28 6.06 -15.85
CA TYR A 257 3.32 7.50 -16.12
C TYR A 257 4.30 8.29 -15.24
N TYR A 258 4.76 7.71 -14.12
CA TYR A 258 5.68 8.35 -13.18
C TYR A 258 6.91 7.49 -12.79
N ASP A 259 7.10 6.36 -13.47
CA ASP A 259 8.29 5.49 -13.37
C ASP A 259 9.50 6.07 -14.11
N TRP A 260 9.96 7.25 -13.68
CA TRP A 260 11.07 7.94 -14.34
C TRP A 260 12.44 7.45 -13.85
N PHE A 261 12.91 6.35 -14.44
CA PHE A 261 14.32 5.96 -14.39
C PHE A 261 15.10 6.51 -15.59
N PRO A 262 16.02 7.49 -15.40
CA PRO A 262 16.73 8.17 -16.48
C PRO A 262 17.93 7.37 -17.01
N TYR A 263 18.21 6.19 -16.45
CA TYR A 263 19.46 5.46 -16.69
C TYR A 263 19.62 4.93 -18.12
N ASP A 264 18.55 4.91 -18.90
CA ASP A 264 18.63 4.43 -20.27
C ASP A 264 19.04 5.57 -21.24
N ASP A 265 18.87 6.83 -20.81
CA ASP A 265 18.91 8.03 -21.67
C ASP A 265 19.99 9.04 -21.25
N PHE A 266 21.21 8.55 -21.02
CA PHE A 266 22.42 9.36 -20.84
C PHE A 266 23.47 9.07 -21.91
N SER A 267 24.34 10.04 -22.18
CA SER A 267 25.47 9.89 -23.10
C SER A 267 26.79 9.79 -22.35
N VAL A 268 27.79 9.16 -22.96
CA VAL A 268 29.14 9.01 -22.43
C VAL A 268 30.11 9.48 -23.50
N LEU A 269 30.99 10.41 -23.15
CA LEU A 269 31.96 11.02 -24.05
C LEU A 269 33.38 10.86 -23.45
N PRO A 270 34.43 10.69 -24.28
CA PRO A 270 35.81 10.82 -23.80
C PRO A 270 36.06 12.26 -23.32
N TYR A 271 36.99 12.43 -22.37
CA TYR A 271 37.35 13.73 -21.82
C TYR A 271 38.80 14.08 -22.17
N GLU A 272 39.06 15.33 -22.56
CA GLU A 272 40.34 15.77 -23.16
C GLU A 272 41.56 15.56 -22.24
N SER A 273 41.40 15.74 -20.93
CA SER A 273 42.47 15.49 -19.94
C SER A 273 42.62 14.01 -19.55
N GLY A 274 42.08 13.10 -20.36
CA GLY A 274 41.91 11.68 -20.05
C GLY A 274 40.69 11.39 -19.18
N GLY A 275 40.20 10.16 -19.29
CA GLY A 275 38.95 9.73 -18.66
C GLY A 275 37.73 9.99 -19.52
N TYR A 276 36.56 10.00 -18.89
CA TYR A 276 35.26 10.11 -19.53
C TYR A 276 34.36 11.09 -18.79
N VAL A 277 33.38 11.65 -19.49
CA VAL A 277 32.26 12.37 -18.89
C VAL A 277 30.96 11.68 -19.30
N ALA A 278 30.13 11.34 -18.31
CA ALA A 278 28.78 10.86 -18.53
C ALA A 278 27.79 11.99 -18.28
N LEU A 279 27.07 12.40 -19.33
CA LEU A 279 26.14 13.51 -19.31
C LEU A 279 24.75 12.97 -18.99
N PHE A 280 24.30 13.20 -17.76
CA PHE A 280 22.96 12.81 -17.30
C PHE A 280 22.00 13.99 -17.42
N PRO A 281 21.00 13.91 -18.31
CA PRO A 281 19.96 14.91 -18.38
C PRO A 281 19.29 15.06 -17.02
N GLY A 282 19.41 16.26 -16.45
CA GLY A 282 18.79 16.61 -15.18
C GLY A 282 19.47 16.08 -13.90
N ILE A 283 20.64 15.42 -13.99
CA ILE A 283 21.49 15.13 -12.83
C ILE A 283 22.81 15.93 -12.92
N GLY A 284 23.41 16.03 -14.11
CA GLY A 284 24.63 16.78 -14.37
C GLY A 284 25.70 15.95 -15.09
N SER A 285 26.92 16.49 -15.12
CA SER A 285 28.07 15.89 -15.81
C SER A 285 28.94 15.09 -14.83
N TRP A 286 28.89 13.76 -14.90
CA TRP A 286 29.68 12.87 -14.06
C TRP A 286 31.06 12.63 -14.69
N PHE A 287 32.12 13.15 -14.08
CA PHE A 287 33.51 12.91 -14.51
C PHE A 287 34.09 11.61 -13.94
N ILE A 288 34.54 10.71 -14.81
CA ILE A 288 35.06 9.38 -14.49
C ILE A 288 36.56 9.31 -14.88
N PRO A 289 37.50 9.30 -13.90
CA PRO A 289 38.94 9.27 -14.14
C PRO A 289 39.42 7.86 -14.50
N TYR A 290 38.99 7.36 -15.66
CA TYR A 290 39.32 6.03 -16.15
C TYR A 290 40.11 6.13 -17.46
N TYR A 291 41.43 6.02 -17.37
CA TYR A 291 42.37 6.39 -18.45
C TYR A 291 42.56 5.34 -19.55
N TYR A 292 42.00 4.14 -19.39
CA TYR A 292 42.12 3.10 -20.42
C TYR A 292 41.12 3.32 -21.56
N PRO A 293 41.53 3.16 -22.83
CA PRO A 293 40.65 3.35 -23.99
C PRO A 293 39.61 2.23 -24.07
N ILE A 294 38.39 2.53 -23.61
CA ILE A 294 37.21 1.68 -23.67
C ILE A 294 36.10 2.36 -24.48
N SER A 295 35.28 1.56 -25.18
CA SER A 295 34.11 2.07 -25.90
C SER A 295 33.12 2.75 -24.93
N PRO A 296 32.63 3.97 -25.21
CA PRO A 296 31.62 4.63 -24.39
C PRO A 296 30.36 3.79 -24.15
N ALA A 297 30.01 2.88 -25.06
CA ALA A 297 28.89 1.95 -24.90
C ALA A 297 29.12 0.93 -23.77
N ILE A 298 30.34 0.44 -23.60
CA ILE A 298 30.70 -0.45 -22.48
C ILE A 298 30.63 0.35 -21.17
N LEU A 299 31.16 1.57 -21.15
CA LEU A 299 31.12 2.40 -19.96
C LEU A 299 29.67 2.78 -19.58
N LYS A 300 28.79 3.04 -20.56
CA LYS A 300 27.33 3.24 -20.34
C LYS A 300 26.69 2.04 -19.62
N ILE A 301 27.05 0.80 -19.97
CA ILE A 301 26.55 -0.41 -19.30
C ILE A 301 27.01 -0.47 -17.83
N TYR A 302 28.29 -0.22 -17.55
CA TYR A 302 28.84 -0.24 -16.18
C TYR A 302 28.27 0.87 -15.29
N ILE A 303 28.12 2.07 -15.84
CA ILE A 303 27.46 3.19 -15.16
C ILE A 303 25.99 2.87 -14.86
N GLY A 304 25.25 2.32 -15.84
CA GLY A 304 23.88 1.88 -15.64
C GLY A 304 23.79 0.85 -14.49
N ASN A 305 24.67 -0.15 -14.48
CA ASN A 305 24.73 -1.16 -13.42
C ASN A 305 24.92 -0.52 -12.03
N TYR A 306 25.87 0.41 -11.91
CA TYR A 306 26.14 1.15 -10.67
C TYR A 306 24.91 1.91 -10.18
N LEU A 307 24.27 2.67 -11.07
CA LEU A 307 23.11 3.50 -10.73
C LEU A 307 21.88 2.66 -10.38
N TYR A 308 21.57 1.60 -11.13
CA TYR A 308 20.51 0.64 -10.77
C TYR A 308 20.76 0.05 -9.36
N ARG A 309 21.99 -0.38 -9.04
CA ARG A 309 22.36 -0.88 -7.70
C ARG A 309 22.26 0.18 -6.60
N LYS A 310 22.43 1.48 -6.90
CA LYS A 310 22.25 2.59 -5.95
C LYS A 310 20.76 2.89 -5.74
N GLY A 311 19.96 2.90 -6.80
CA GLY A 311 18.51 3.11 -6.77
C GLY A 311 17.73 1.97 -6.10
N ILE A 312 18.15 0.72 -6.31
CA ILE A 312 17.61 -0.47 -5.62
C ILE A 312 17.80 -0.33 -4.11
N ARG A 313 19.02 -0.05 -3.63
CA ARG A 313 19.31 0.13 -2.20
C ARG A 313 18.50 1.26 -1.56
N PHE A 314 18.23 2.34 -2.30
CA PHE A 314 17.34 3.41 -1.83
C PHE A 314 15.90 2.91 -1.66
N HIS A 315 15.36 2.14 -2.62
CA HIS A 315 13.99 1.62 -2.56
C HIS A 315 13.83 0.50 -1.52
N GLU A 316 14.86 -0.32 -1.31
CA GLU A 316 14.91 -1.30 -0.21
C GLU A 316 14.85 -0.61 1.16
N HIS A 317 15.57 0.50 1.34
CA HIS A 317 15.51 1.30 2.56
C HIS A 317 14.14 1.98 2.73
N HIS A 318 13.60 2.58 1.66
CA HIS A 318 12.27 3.18 1.68
C HIS A 318 11.18 2.16 2.03
N LEU A 319 11.25 0.94 1.50
CA LEU A 319 10.35 -0.15 1.85
C LEU A 319 10.51 -0.61 3.30
N ALA A 320 11.71 -0.55 3.88
CA ALA A 320 11.91 -0.80 5.31
C ALA A 320 11.23 0.28 6.16
N ASP A 321 11.38 1.56 5.80
CA ASP A 321 10.71 2.67 6.50
C ASP A 321 9.18 2.59 6.40
N LEU A 322 8.64 2.20 5.24
CA LEU A 322 7.20 1.95 5.07
C LEU A 322 6.73 0.79 5.97
N ARG A 323 7.50 -0.31 6.07
CA ARG A 323 7.17 -1.43 6.97
C ARG A 323 7.23 -1.03 8.44
N ASP A 324 8.26 -0.28 8.86
CA ASP A 324 8.38 0.29 10.21
C ASP A 324 7.14 1.13 10.54
N ARG A 325 6.70 2.01 9.62
CA ARG A 325 5.47 2.80 9.78
C ARG A 325 4.22 1.94 9.79
N ARG A 326 4.17 0.83 9.05
CA ARG A 326 3.04 -0.11 9.03
C ARG A 326 2.88 -0.79 10.39
N HIS A 327 3.98 -1.24 11.00
CA HIS A 327 3.98 -1.78 12.35
C HIS A 327 3.57 -0.72 13.39
N HIS A 328 4.01 0.53 13.22
CA HIS A 328 3.57 1.63 14.08
C HIS A 328 2.05 1.88 13.99
N LEU A 329 1.48 1.98 12.79
CA LEU A 329 0.03 2.16 12.59
C LEU A 329 -0.77 0.97 13.13
N ARG A 330 -0.32 -0.27 12.92
CA ARG A 330 -1.00 -1.46 13.49
C ARG A 330 -1.04 -1.42 15.03
N ARG A 331 0.04 -1.00 15.70
CA ARG A 331 0.05 -0.79 17.15
C ARG A 331 -0.86 0.37 17.58
N LEU A 332 -0.93 1.45 16.80
CA LEU A 332 -1.87 2.54 17.08
C LEU A 332 -3.33 2.07 16.95
N MET A 333 -3.65 1.23 15.96
CA MET A 333 -4.96 0.59 15.84
C MET A 333 -5.29 -0.25 17.09
N ASP A 334 -4.37 -1.10 17.54
CA ASP A 334 -4.54 -1.93 18.73
C ASP A 334 -4.82 -1.11 20.00
N VAL A 335 -3.97 -0.13 20.29
CA VAL A 335 -4.16 0.78 21.43
C VAL A 335 -5.48 1.55 21.30
N SER A 336 -5.90 1.91 20.08
CA SER A 336 -7.18 2.58 19.82
C SER A 336 -8.39 1.66 20.01
N GLY A 337 -8.29 0.38 19.59
CA GLY A 337 -9.31 -0.64 19.83
C GLY A 337 -9.49 -0.89 21.33
N ARG A 338 -8.41 -1.24 22.03
CA ARG A 338 -8.40 -1.45 23.49
C ARG A 338 -8.79 -0.21 24.32
N ALA A 339 -8.63 0.99 23.76
CA ALA A 339 -9.11 2.23 24.37
C ALA A 339 -10.57 2.58 24.05
N GLY A 340 -11.21 1.87 23.12
CA GLY A 340 -12.52 2.24 22.58
C GLY A 340 -12.51 3.51 21.72
N ASP A 341 -11.35 4.02 21.31
CA ASP A 341 -11.23 5.16 20.38
C ASP A 341 -11.34 4.69 18.92
N LEU A 342 -12.57 4.34 18.57
CA LEU A 342 -12.95 3.83 17.26
C LEU A 342 -12.75 4.88 16.13
N ARG A 343 -12.68 6.18 16.49
CA ARG A 343 -12.41 7.26 15.55
C ARG A 343 -10.94 7.27 15.15
N THR A 344 -10.02 7.14 16.12
CA THR A 344 -8.59 6.99 15.83
C THR A 344 -8.30 5.65 15.17
N LEU A 345 -8.93 4.55 15.58
CA LEU A 345 -8.82 3.23 14.93
C LEU A 345 -9.08 3.31 13.42
N ALA A 346 -10.23 3.85 13.01
CA ALA A 346 -10.61 3.92 11.60
C ALA A 346 -9.79 4.93 10.79
N ARG A 347 -9.33 6.03 11.40
CA ARG A 347 -8.31 6.92 10.78
C ARG A 347 -7.01 6.18 10.54
N THR A 348 -6.57 5.40 11.53
CA THR A 348 -5.33 4.62 11.45
C THR A 348 -5.44 3.51 10.40
N GLN A 349 -6.61 2.87 10.26
CA GLN A 349 -6.91 1.94 9.17
C GLN A 349 -6.83 2.63 7.79
N ASN A 350 -7.44 3.82 7.62
CA ASN A 350 -7.31 4.60 6.39
C ASN A 350 -5.85 5.02 6.08
N GLN A 351 -5.03 5.29 7.10
CA GLN A 351 -3.60 5.53 6.94
C GLN A 351 -2.86 4.23 6.55
N LEU A 352 -3.24 3.09 7.14
CA LEU A 352 -2.68 1.77 6.83
C LEU A 352 -2.94 1.36 5.38
N ASP A 353 -4.12 1.67 4.83
CA ASP A 353 -4.45 1.41 3.43
C ASP A 353 -3.67 2.31 2.46
N ALA A 354 -3.56 3.61 2.72
CA ALA A 354 -2.67 4.50 1.96
C ALA A 354 -1.21 3.99 1.96
N LEU A 355 -0.76 3.45 3.10
CA LEU A 355 0.58 2.89 3.27
C LEU A 355 0.76 1.55 2.52
N ARG A 356 -0.25 0.66 2.55
CA ARG A 356 -0.29 -0.59 1.75
C ARG A 356 -0.17 -0.29 0.26
N VAL A 357 -0.81 0.79 -0.21
CA VAL A 357 -0.70 1.27 -1.59
C VAL A 357 0.72 1.78 -1.88
N GLN A 358 1.32 2.56 -0.98
CA GLN A 358 2.71 3.03 -1.10
C GLN A 358 3.69 1.85 -1.16
N GLU A 359 3.57 0.86 -0.27
CA GLU A 359 4.36 -0.37 -0.29
C GLU A 359 4.23 -1.09 -1.65
N ARG A 360 3.02 -1.23 -2.20
CA ARG A 360 2.82 -1.89 -3.50
C ARG A 360 3.40 -1.11 -4.67
N LEU A 361 3.34 0.22 -4.65
CA LEU A 361 3.99 1.07 -5.66
C LEU A 361 5.52 0.92 -5.59
N ALA A 362 6.10 1.10 -4.41
CA ALA A 362 7.54 0.99 -4.18
C ALA A 362 8.08 -0.42 -4.51
N ASN A 363 7.36 -1.50 -4.18
CA ASN A 363 7.75 -2.87 -4.55
C ASN A 363 7.76 -3.08 -6.08
N ARG A 364 6.85 -2.47 -6.85
CA ARG A 364 6.84 -2.55 -8.32
C ARG A 364 7.95 -1.72 -8.95
N THR A 365 8.22 -0.55 -8.39
CA THR A 365 9.35 0.31 -8.77
C THR A 365 10.68 -0.41 -8.51
N LEU A 366 10.81 -1.10 -7.37
CA LEU A 366 11.94 -1.98 -7.06
C LEU A 366 12.05 -3.17 -8.03
N GLY A 367 10.97 -3.92 -8.27
CA GLY A 367 10.97 -5.08 -9.17
C GLY A 367 11.42 -4.73 -10.59
N ARG A 368 10.87 -3.65 -11.18
CA ARG A 368 11.31 -3.15 -12.49
C ARG A 368 12.79 -2.76 -12.52
N MET A 369 13.31 -2.19 -11.44
CA MET A 369 14.75 -1.91 -11.36
C MET A 369 15.59 -3.18 -11.23
N GLN A 370 15.12 -4.22 -10.54
CA GLN A 370 15.79 -5.52 -10.46
C GLN A 370 15.81 -6.21 -11.83
N ASP A 371 14.70 -6.17 -12.58
CA ASP A 371 14.62 -6.69 -13.95
C ASP A 371 15.61 -5.98 -14.89
N ARG A 372 15.64 -4.63 -14.86
CA ARG A 372 16.59 -3.83 -15.65
C ARG A 372 18.04 -4.08 -15.20
N LEU A 373 18.31 -4.22 -13.89
CA LEU A 373 19.63 -4.58 -13.38
C LEU A 373 20.08 -5.95 -13.90
N GLY A 374 19.20 -6.96 -13.96
CA GLY A 374 19.53 -8.28 -14.49
C GLY A 374 20.03 -8.22 -15.95
N ASN A 375 19.34 -7.44 -16.79
CA ASN A 375 19.75 -7.20 -18.18
C ASN A 375 21.10 -6.49 -18.28
N VAL A 376 21.29 -5.41 -17.52
CA VAL A 376 22.52 -4.59 -17.56
C VAL A 376 23.70 -5.32 -16.91
N GLN A 377 23.49 -6.13 -15.87
CA GLN A 377 24.50 -6.99 -15.27
C GLN A 377 24.95 -8.09 -16.22
N SER A 378 24.01 -8.78 -16.88
CA SER A 378 24.33 -9.78 -17.92
C SER A 378 25.11 -9.18 -19.11
N ALA A 379 24.93 -7.89 -19.38
CA ALA A 379 25.77 -7.16 -20.33
C ALA A 379 27.16 -6.85 -19.72
N ALA A 380 27.24 -6.29 -18.52
CA ALA A 380 28.50 -5.96 -17.84
C ALA A 380 29.43 -7.17 -17.71
N GLU A 381 28.90 -8.33 -17.30
CA GLU A 381 29.65 -9.59 -17.15
C GLU A 381 30.24 -10.09 -18.48
N ARG A 382 29.51 -9.95 -19.59
CA ARG A 382 30.03 -10.26 -20.94
C ARG A 382 31.18 -9.33 -21.33
N PHE A 383 31.06 -8.04 -21.02
CA PHE A 383 32.09 -7.04 -21.31
C PHE A 383 33.25 -7.03 -20.30
N ASN A 384 33.13 -7.70 -19.14
CA ASN A 384 34.20 -7.78 -18.14
C ASN A 384 35.49 -8.41 -18.70
N ARG A 385 35.36 -9.34 -19.66
CA ARG A 385 36.50 -9.96 -20.36
C ARG A 385 37.24 -9.01 -21.32
N GLN A 386 36.63 -7.87 -21.66
CA GLN A 386 37.21 -6.83 -22.52
C GLN A 386 37.86 -5.70 -21.71
N LEU A 387 37.72 -5.71 -20.38
CA LEU A 387 38.43 -4.76 -19.52
C LEU A 387 39.93 -5.13 -19.44
N PRO A 388 40.84 -4.14 -19.35
CA PRO A 388 42.25 -4.39 -19.05
C PRO A 388 42.44 -5.25 -17.79
N ARG A 389 43.42 -6.17 -17.83
CA ARG A 389 43.72 -7.02 -16.67
C ARG A 389 44.06 -6.16 -15.45
N GLY A 390 43.39 -6.43 -14.33
CA GLY A 390 43.57 -5.69 -13.08
C GLY A 390 42.77 -4.39 -12.96
N SER A 391 42.05 -3.95 -14.00
CA SER A 391 41.16 -2.78 -13.88
C SER A 391 39.82 -3.18 -13.22
N ASP A 392 39.44 -2.49 -12.15
CA ASP A 392 38.12 -2.60 -11.51
C ASP A 392 37.30 -1.35 -11.79
N LEU A 393 36.58 -1.37 -12.92
CA LEU A 393 35.73 -0.26 -13.34
C LEU A 393 34.59 0.01 -12.34
N GLY A 394 34.09 -1.02 -11.63
CA GLY A 394 33.06 -0.85 -10.61
C GLY A 394 33.56 -0.02 -9.42
N ARG A 395 34.77 -0.31 -8.94
CA ARG A 395 35.44 0.48 -7.89
C ARG A 395 35.82 1.87 -8.38
N THR A 396 36.26 2.04 -9.62
CA THR A 396 36.53 3.36 -10.19
C THR A 396 35.26 4.21 -10.24
N LEU A 397 34.12 3.64 -10.63
CA LEU A 397 32.84 4.35 -10.63
C LEU A 397 32.40 4.74 -9.22
N ASP A 398 32.48 3.85 -8.23
CA ASP A 398 32.10 4.20 -6.85
C ASP A 398 33.01 5.28 -6.24
N ALA A 399 34.33 5.20 -6.45
CA ALA A 399 35.27 6.22 -6.01
C ALA A 399 35.05 7.57 -6.74
N SER A 400 34.78 7.52 -8.04
CA SER A 400 34.46 8.69 -8.86
C SER A 400 33.17 9.38 -8.39
N PHE A 401 32.08 8.63 -8.21
CA PHE A 401 30.77 9.16 -7.81
C PHE A 401 30.81 9.86 -6.45
N ARG A 402 31.70 9.42 -5.54
CA ARG A 402 31.91 10.00 -4.20
C ARG A 402 33.00 11.09 -4.16
N SER A 403 33.61 11.45 -5.28
CA SER A 403 34.64 12.49 -5.31
C SER A 403 34.02 13.89 -5.26
N ASN A 404 34.71 14.87 -4.66
CA ASN A 404 34.26 16.26 -4.55
C ASN A 404 33.85 16.88 -5.91
N ARG A 405 34.45 16.42 -7.02
CA ARG A 405 34.13 16.86 -8.39
C ARG A 405 32.73 16.41 -8.86
N ASN A 406 32.19 15.35 -8.27
CA ASN A 406 30.90 14.75 -8.61
C ASN A 406 29.87 14.82 -7.46
N THR A 407 30.17 15.47 -6.33
CA THR A 407 29.24 15.65 -5.20
C THR A 407 27.89 16.23 -5.65
N GLU A 408 27.87 17.18 -6.60
CA GLU A 408 26.63 17.73 -7.14
C GLU A 408 25.82 16.68 -7.92
N VAL A 409 26.47 15.84 -8.74
CA VAL A 409 25.83 14.73 -9.46
C VAL A 409 25.23 13.74 -8.47
N ALA A 410 25.99 13.35 -7.44
CA ALA A 410 25.51 12.44 -6.41
C ALA A 410 24.29 13.00 -5.66
N ARG A 411 24.34 14.28 -5.28
CA ARG A 411 23.25 15.00 -4.61
C ARG A 411 22.01 15.15 -5.49
N ASN A 412 22.18 15.50 -6.77
CA ASN A 412 21.07 15.63 -7.72
C ASN A 412 20.40 14.28 -7.99
N PHE A 413 21.19 13.20 -8.07
CA PHE A 413 20.69 11.84 -8.20
C PHE A 413 19.87 11.40 -6.97
N GLU A 414 20.37 11.67 -5.75
CA GLU A 414 19.63 11.36 -4.52
C GLU A 414 18.36 12.22 -4.37
N ASN A 415 18.44 13.51 -4.69
CA ASN A 415 17.28 14.40 -4.76
C ASN A 415 16.21 13.89 -5.74
N GLN A 416 16.62 13.32 -6.87
CA GLN A 416 15.71 12.73 -7.85
C GLN A 416 14.97 11.52 -7.30
N LEU A 417 15.68 10.57 -6.66
CA LEU A 417 15.07 9.41 -6.01
C LEU A 417 14.09 9.82 -4.88
N LEU A 418 14.48 10.82 -4.07
CA LEU A 418 13.62 11.41 -3.05
C LEU A 418 12.37 12.06 -3.65
N ASN A 419 12.50 12.78 -4.76
CA ASN A 419 11.37 13.42 -5.45
C ASN A 419 10.42 12.38 -6.08
N GLN A 420 10.94 11.25 -6.58
CA GLN A 420 10.12 10.14 -7.06
C GLN A 420 9.30 9.53 -5.92
N SER A 421 9.92 9.13 -4.80
CA SER A 421 9.22 8.62 -3.62
C SER A 421 8.18 9.63 -3.08
N ARG A 422 8.51 10.92 -3.02
CA ARG A 422 7.55 11.98 -2.64
C ARG A 422 6.36 12.06 -3.59
N MET A 423 6.56 11.87 -4.89
CA MET A 423 5.48 11.84 -5.87
C MET A 423 4.59 10.60 -5.72
N GLU A 424 5.18 9.41 -5.60
CA GLU A 424 4.46 8.15 -5.34
C GLU A 424 3.62 8.25 -4.05
N ASN A 425 4.19 8.82 -2.99
CA ASN A 425 3.49 9.06 -1.72
C ASN A 425 2.31 10.04 -1.88
N ARG A 426 2.48 11.15 -2.61
CA ARG A 426 1.39 12.12 -2.88
C ARG A 426 0.29 11.51 -3.75
N LEU A 427 0.65 10.75 -4.77
CA LEU A 427 -0.30 10.06 -5.64
C LEU A 427 -1.10 9.00 -4.89
N SER A 428 -0.45 8.19 -4.04
CA SER A 428 -1.15 7.25 -3.15
C SER A 428 -2.15 7.99 -2.24
N ASN A 429 -1.71 9.07 -1.57
CA ASN A 429 -2.59 9.86 -0.71
C ASN A 429 -3.77 10.47 -1.49
N LEU A 430 -3.55 10.99 -2.70
CA LEU A 430 -4.62 11.48 -3.58
C LEU A 430 -5.64 10.38 -3.89
N GLY A 431 -5.17 9.19 -4.28
CA GLY A 431 -6.02 8.04 -4.57
C GLY A 431 -6.82 7.57 -3.36
N GLN A 432 -6.20 7.48 -2.19
CA GLN A 432 -6.91 7.14 -0.95
C GLN A 432 -7.93 8.23 -0.58
N ASN A 433 -7.61 9.51 -0.77
CA ASN A 433 -8.57 10.59 -0.53
C ASN A 433 -9.79 10.47 -1.47
N GLN A 434 -9.60 10.08 -2.73
CA GLN A 434 -10.73 9.80 -3.64
C GLN A 434 -11.57 8.61 -3.19
N VAL A 435 -10.94 7.51 -2.75
CA VAL A 435 -11.65 6.36 -2.14
C VAL A 435 -12.44 6.79 -0.91
N ASN A 436 -11.85 7.56 -0.01
CA ASN A 436 -12.50 8.03 1.21
C ASN A 436 -13.69 8.96 0.90
N GLN A 437 -13.51 9.96 0.02
CA GLN A 437 -14.58 10.86 -0.42
C GLN A 437 -15.74 10.10 -1.09
N PHE A 438 -15.44 9.08 -1.90
CA PHE A 438 -16.45 8.23 -2.50
C PHE A 438 -17.21 7.41 -1.43
N THR A 439 -16.49 6.88 -0.45
CA THR A 439 -17.06 6.08 0.65
C THR A 439 -17.91 6.94 1.60
N GLU A 440 -17.51 8.19 1.86
CA GLU A 440 -18.32 9.18 2.58
C GLU A 440 -19.63 9.48 1.84
N ARG A 441 -19.58 9.72 0.51
CA ARG A 441 -20.77 9.93 -0.33
C ARG A 441 -21.71 8.72 -0.30
N LEU A 442 -21.17 7.51 -0.46
CA LEU A 442 -21.92 6.26 -0.37
C LEU A 442 -22.69 6.20 0.95
N SER A 443 -22.05 6.56 2.07
CA SER A 443 -22.69 6.56 3.38
C SER A 443 -23.81 7.59 3.58
N SER A 444 -23.96 8.56 2.67
CA SER A 444 -25.09 9.50 2.68
C SER A 444 -26.32 8.99 1.91
N VAL A 445 -26.19 7.89 1.15
CA VAL A 445 -27.26 7.31 0.34
C VAL A 445 -28.19 6.46 1.23
N ARG A 446 -29.47 6.82 1.27
CA ARG A 446 -30.49 6.15 2.11
C ARG A 446 -31.09 4.90 1.50
N ASP A 447 -31.23 4.86 0.18
CA ASP A 447 -31.70 3.68 -0.54
C ASP A 447 -30.67 2.55 -0.40
N PRO A 448 -31.01 1.40 0.22
CA PRO A 448 -30.10 0.29 0.37
C PRO A 448 -29.60 -0.19 -0.99
N SER A 449 -30.48 -0.50 -1.94
CA SER A 449 -30.12 -0.98 -3.29
C SER A 449 -29.06 -0.09 -3.98
N GLN A 450 -29.16 1.23 -3.84
CA GLN A 450 -28.17 2.17 -4.34
C GLN A 450 -26.84 2.10 -3.58
N ARG A 451 -26.83 2.02 -2.24
CA ARG A 451 -25.59 1.80 -1.46
C ARG A 451 -24.84 0.57 -1.94
N LEU A 452 -25.55 -0.50 -2.31
CA LEU A 452 -24.93 -1.76 -2.74
C LEU A 452 -24.26 -1.64 -4.11
N ALA A 453 -24.92 -0.98 -5.06
CA ALA A 453 -24.32 -0.68 -6.36
C ALA A 453 -23.03 0.15 -6.19
N LEU A 454 -23.08 1.19 -5.35
CA LEU A 454 -21.93 2.04 -5.04
C LEU A 454 -20.85 1.30 -4.25
N ARG A 455 -21.19 0.34 -3.39
CA ARG A 455 -20.21 -0.48 -2.66
C ARG A 455 -19.34 -1.28 -3.63
N ASN A 456 -19.94 -1.86 -4.66
CA ASN A 456 -19.19 -2.55 -5.71
C ASN A 456 -18.24 -1.61 -6.46
N GLU A 457 -18.65 -0.35 -6.68
CA GLU A 457 -17.78 0.69 -7.27
C GLU A 457 -16.64 1.10 -6.32
N ALA A 458 -16.91 1.26 -5.01
CA ALA A 458 -15.90 1.50 -3.99
C ALA A 458 -14.88 0.35 -3.89
N ALA A 459 -15.35 -0.89 -3.98
CA ALA A 459 -14.53 -2.09 -4.06
C ALA A 459 -13.61 -2.09 -5.29
N ILE A 460 -14.14 -1.72 -6.47
CA ILE A 460 -13.36 -1.59 -7.72
C ILE A 460 -12.33 -0.45 -7.60
N LEU A 461 -12.70 0.70 -7.02
CA LEU A 461 -11.79 1.81 -6.74
C LEU A 461 -10.63 1.38 -5.81
N ARG A 462 -10.94 0.74 -4.68
CA ARG A 462 -9.95 0.14 -3.76
C ARG A 462 -9.07 -0.88 -4.50
N GLN A 463 -9.66 -1.78 -5.29
CA GLN A 463 -8.94 -2.79 -6.06
C GLN A 463 -7.96 -2.16 -7.07
N ASN A 464 -8.39 -1.14 -7.82
CA ASN A 464 -7.54 -0.43 -8.79
C ASN A 464 -6.41 0.34 -8.11
N LEU A 465 -6.70 1.03 -7.00
CA LEU A 465 -5.67 1.72 -6.19
C LEU A 465 -4.64 0.71 -5.64
N MET A 466 -5.10 -0.44 -5.14
CA MET A 466 -4.26 -1.56 -4.71
C MET A 466 -3.55 -2.29 -5.87
N GLN A 467 -3.97 -2.04 -7.11
CA GLN A 467 -3.26 -2.37 -8.35
C GLN A 467 -2.40 -1.21 -8.88
N GLY A 468 -2.12 -0.19 -8.05
CA GLY A 468 -1.25 0.95 -8.41
C GLY A 468 -1.81 1.87 -9.49
N ARG A 469 -3.12 1.79 -9.77
CA ARG A 469 -3.86 2.72 -10.62
C ARG A 469 -4.52 3.75 -9.72
N ILE A 470 -3.93 4.94 -9.62
CA ILE A 470 -4.46 5.99 -8.73
C ILE A 470 -5.73 6.58 -9.36
N PRO A 471 -6.91 6.47 -8.72
CA PRO A 471 -8.11 7.14 -9.18
C PRO A 471 -7.98 8.64 -8.93
N VAL A 472 -8.44 9.42 -9.91
CA VAL A 472 -8.37 10.88 -9.94
C VAL A 472 -9.77 11.40 -10.27
N GLY A 473 -10.27 12.30 -9.42
CA GLY A 473 -11.61 12.87 -9.59
C GLY A 473 -11.70 13.79 -10.82
N PRO A 474 -12.90 14.06 -11.36
CA PRO A 474 -13.08 14.88 -12.57
C PRO A 474 -12.41 16.27 -12.48
N GLN A 475 -12.53 16.94 -11.33
CA GLN A 475 -11.90 18.24 -11.04
C GLN A 475 -10.35 18.18 -11.07
N GLN A 476 -9.79 17.00 -10.87
CA GLN A 476 -8.34 16.75 -10.81
C GLN A 476 -7.78 16.23 -12.13
N GLY A 477 -8.56 16.16 -13.23
CA GLY A 477 -8.12 15.63 -14.53
C GLY A 477 -6.84 16.28 -15.09
N GLN A 478 -6.53 17.51 -14.69
CA GLN A 478 -5.25 18.17 -15.03
C GLN A 478 -4.02 17.47 -14.40
N ILE A 479 -4.15 16.80 -13.26
CA ILE A 479 -3.10 15.97 -12.64
C ILE A 479 -2.85 14.74 -13.52
N SER A 480 -3.92 14.07 -13.98
CA SER A 480 -3.84 12.94 -14.90
C SER A 480 -3.15 13.30 -16.21
N GLN A 481 -3.57 14.41 -16.83
CA GLN A 481 -2.96 14.93 -18.06
C GLN A 481 -1.49 15.32 -17.90
N LEU A 482 -1.06 15.80 -16.73
CA LEU A 482 0.34 16.15 -16.47
C LEU A 482 1.20 14.90 -16.26
N ALA A 483 0.69 13.90 -15.53
CA ALA A 483 1.38 12.61 -15.42
C ALA A 483 1.54 11.93 -16.79
N GLN A 484 0.47 11.89 -17.60
CA GLN A 484 0.53 11.33 -18.95
C GLN A 484 1.52 12.10 -19.85
N ARG A 485 1.50 13.44 -19.83
CA ARG A 485 2.48 14.26 -20.56
C ARG A 485 3.91 14.00 -20.09
N MET A 486 4.15 13.90 -18.79
CA MET A 486 5.48 13.62 -18.22
C MET A 486 6.10 12.33 -18.78
N SER A 487 5.28 11.29 -19.04
CA SER A 487 5.74 10.04 -19.67
C SER A 487 5.94 10.10 -21.19
N GLN A 488 5.37 11.11 -21.86
CA GLN A 488 5.46 11.30 -23.31
C GLN A 488 6.55 12.31 -23.71
N THR A 489 6.90 13.23 -22.82
CA THR A 489 7.91 14.27 -23.08
C THR A 489 9.32 13.70 -23.00
N GLU A 490 10.01 13.58 -24.14
CA GLU A 490 11.42 13.17 -24.22
C GLU A 490 12.38 14.23 -23.65
N ASP A 491 12.14 15.52 -23.94
CA ASP A 491 12.97 16.64 -23.43
C ASP A 491 12.94 16.71 -21.90
N VAL A 492 14.11 16.51 -21.28
CA VAL A 492 14.26 16.46 -19.82
C VAL A 492 14.06 17.82 -19.14
N SER A 493 14.26 18.93 -19.85
CA SER A 493 13.97 20.28 -19.32
C SER A 493 12.46 20.48 -19.20
N GLN A 494 11.71 20.16 -20.26
CA GLN A 494 10.25 20.17 -20.26
C GLN A 494 9.68 19.15 -19.26
N ARG A 495 10.26 17.94 -19.18
CA ARG A 495 9.84 16.90 -18.23
C ARG A 495 10.00 17.36 -16.77
N ARG A 496 11.10 18.06 -16.44
CA ARG A 496 11.31 18.69 -15.13
C ARG A 496 10.28 19.79 -14.84
N GLU A 497 9.92 20.59 -15.82
CA GLU A 497 8.86 21.60 -15.67
C GLU A 497 7.51 20.95 -15.39
N ILE A 498 7.11 19.96 -16.20
CA ILE A 498 5.88 19.17 -16.01
C ILE A 498 5.88 18.49 -14.64
N GLN A 499 7.01 17.92 -14.20
CA GLN A 499 7.17 17.32 -12.88
C GLN A 499 6.95 18.35 -11.75
N SER A 500 7.50 19.56 -11.88
CA SER A 500 7.30 20.65 -10.93
C SER A 500 5.83 21.09 -10.89
N GLN A 501 5.20 21.29 -12.04
CA GLN A 501 3.77 21.62 -12.15
C GLN A 501 2.88 20.53 -11.53
N LEU A 502 3.19 19.25 -11.80
CA LEU A 502 2.50 18.10 -11.23
C LEU A 502 2.65 18.06 -9.70
N MET A 503 3.87 18.22 -9.18
CA MET A 503 4.14 18.23 -7.74
C MET A 503 3.44 19.38 -7.02
N ASN A 504 3.44 20.59 -7.59
CA ASN A 504 2.72 21.74 -7.04
C ASN A 504 1.20 21.54 -7.00
N ARG A 505 0.63 20.83 -7.99
CA ARG A 505 -0.80 20.49 -8.03
C ARG A 505 -1.15 19.35 -7.07
N LEU A 506 -0.27 18.36 -6.93
CA LEU A 506 -0.39 17.31 -5.92
C LEU A 506 -0.29 17.87 -4.50
N ASP A 507 0.55 18.86 -4.25
CA ASP A 507 0.57 19.58 -2.96
C ASP A 507 -0.80 20.19 -2.67
N ARG A 508 -1.35 21.00 -3.59
CA ARG A 508 -2.68 21.62 -3.39
C ARG A 508 -3.77 20.57 -3.16
N ALA A 509 -3.86 19.56 -4.03
CA ALA A 509 -4.86 18.50 -3.93
C ALA A 509 -4.69 17.56 -2.72
N THR A 510 -3.55 17.62 -2.01
CA THR A 510 -3.34 16.87 -0.75
C THR A 510 -3.26 17.76 0.49
N ALA A 511 -3.15 19.09 0.34
CA ALA A 511 -3.18 20.07 1.43
C ALA A 511 -4.55 20.09 2.11
N ASP A 512 -5.63 20.22 1.32
CA ASP A 512 -7.02 20.19 1.81
C ASP A 512 -7.31 18.95 2.68
N ALA A 513 -6.70 17.82 2.33
CA ALA A 513 -6.82 16.55 3.04
C ALA A 513 -5.78 16.35 4.17
N ARG A 514 -4.74 17.18 4.25
CA ARG A 514 -3.77 17.20 5.34
C ARG A 514 -4.24 18.10 6.48
N ASP A 515 -4.80 19.27 6.16
CA ASP A 515 -5.26 20.21 7.19
C ASP A 515 -6.48 19.65 7.97
N ALA A 516 -7.25 18.76 7.34
CA ALA A 516 -8.30 17.97 7.99
C ALA A 516 -7.78 16.78 8.84
N ARG A 517 -6.51 16.40 8.72
CA ARG A 517 -5.92 15.27 9.48
C ARG A 517 -5.15 15.82 10.69
N PRO A 518 -5.54 15.48 11.93
CA PRO A 518 -4.69 15.79 13.08
C PRO A 518 -3.32 15.14 12.89
N SER A 519 -2.27 15.82 13.35
CA SER A 519 -0.94 15.23 13.40
C SER A 519 -0.94 13.98 14.29
N GLU A 520 -0.07 13.00 14.03
CA GLU A 520 0.08 11.79 14.87
C GLU A 520 0.30 12.16 16.36
N ARG A 521 0.90 13.33 16.64
CA ARG A 521 1.05 13.88 18.00
C ARG A 521 -0.29 14.30 18.63
N GLN A 522 -1.20 14.87 17.86
CA GLN A 522 -2.56 15.20 18.29
C GLN A 522 -3.39 13.92 18.47
N GLU A 523 -3.29 12.94 17.57
CA GLU A 523 -3.97 11.63 17.70
C GLU A 523 -3.52 10.90 18.98
N LEU A 524 -2.22 10.83 19.27
CA LEU A 524 -1.74 10.29 20.54
C LEU A 524 -2.16 11.11 21.78
N SER A 525 -2.49 12.39 21.61
CA SER A 525 -2.99 13.23 22.72
C SER A 525 -4.49 13.06 22.98
N SER A 526 -5.32 12.91 21.95
CA SER A 526 -6.73 12.53 22.11
C SER A 526 -6.85 11.12 22.68
N LEU A 527 -6.04 10.18 22.19
CA LEU A 527 -6.03 8.80 22.67
C LEU A 527 -5.64 8.70 24.15
N ARG A 528 -4.70 9.54 24.64
CA ARG A 528 -4.40 9.67 26.08
C ARG A 528 -5.59 10.19 26.90
N SER A 529 -6.39 11.10 26.34
CA SER A 529 -7.61 11.61 26.99
C SER A 529 -8.65 10.51 27.15
N GLU A 530 -8.88 9.72 26.09
CA GLU A 530 -9.82 8.59 26.12
C GLU A 530 -9.33 7.47 27.07
N ILE A 531 -8.03 7.11 27.02
CA ILE A 531 -7.43 6.17 27.98
C ILE A 531 -7.58 6.65 29.42
N GLY A 532 -7.52 7.96 29.67
CA GLY A 532 -7.77 8.55 30.99
C GLY A 532 -9.16 8.22 31.56
N ARG A 533 -10.18 8.10 30.68
CA ARG A 533 -11.57 7.79 31.01
C ARG A 533 -11.83 6.29 31.24
N LEU A 534 -10.90 5.40 30.89
CA LEU A 534 -11.08 3.96 31.12
C LEU A 534 -11.17 3.64 32.61
N ASN A 535 -12.22 2.90 32.99
CA ASN A 535 -12.45 2.49 34.37
C ASN A 535 -11.34 1.53 34.88
N ASN A 536 -10.78 0.69 34.01
CA ASN A 536 -9.77 -0.32 34.35
C ASN A 536 -8.38 0.32 34.57
N PRO A 537 -7.82 0.34 35.80
CA PRO A 537 -6.56 1.03 36.12
C PRO A 537 -5.29 0.26 35.72
N SER A 538 -5.38 -1.04 35.43
CA SER A 538 -4.29 -1.82 34.81
C SER A 538 -4.19 -1.47 33.32
N LEU A 539 -5.28 -1.68 32.57
CA LEU A 539 -5.36 -1.40 31.14
C LEU A 539 -4.95 0.04 30.82
N ARG A 540 -5.42 1.02 31.61
CA ARG A 540 -5.02 2.43 31.48
C ARG A 540 -3.52 2.68 31.67
N ARG A 541 -2.85 1.96 32.58
CA ARG A 541 -1.38 2.05 32.74
C ARG A 541 -0.65 1.43 31.56
N ASP A 542 -1.11 0.26 31.11
CA ASP A 542 -0.48 -0.48 30.00
C ASP A 542 -0.59 0.31 28.69
N LEU A 543 -1.79 0.78 28.32
CA LEU A 543 -2.00 1.62 27.14
C LEU A 543 -1.24 2.96 27.21
N SER A 544 -1.12 3.57 28.40
CA SER A 544 -0.32 4.80 28.59
C SER A 544 1.18 4.55 28.40
N ASN A 545 1.68 3.41 28.86
CA ASN A 545 3.06 2.97 28.62
C ASN A 545 3.29 2.72 27.12
N GLU A 546 2.35 2.06 26.43
CA GLU A 546 2.41 1.81 25.00
C GLU A 546 2.38 3.10 24.16
N ILE A 547 1.48 4.05 24.44
CA ILE A 547 1.52 5.38 23.80
C ILE A 547 2.87 6.07 24.04
N SER A 548 3.44 5.93 25.22
CA SER A 548 4.74 6.53 25.54
C SER A 548 5.90 5.80 24.84
N GLN A 549 5.73 4.55 24.42
CA GLN A 549 6.63 3.88 23.46
C GLN A 549 6.38 4.38 22.02
N LEU A 550 5.13 4.45 21.56
CA LEU A 550 4.74 4.96 20.23
C LEU A 550 5.25 6.39 20.01
N GLN A 551 5.11 7.29 21.00
CA GLN A 551 5.58 8.66 20.93
C GLN A 551 7.12 8.75 20.87
N ARG A 552 7.84 7.84 21.54
CA ARG A 552 9.31 7.72 21.39
C ARG A 552 9.66 7.19 19.99
N GLN A 553 8.91 6.21 19.49
CA GLN A 553 9.09 5.67 18.15
C GLN A 553 8.89 6.75 17.08
N ILE A 554 7.89 7.64 17.15
CA ILE A 554 7.65 8.73 16.16
C ILE A 554 8.79 9.75 16.11
N ARG A 555 9.50 10.00 17.22
CA ARG A 555 10.65 10.94 17.20
C ARG A 555 11.84 10.38 16.44
N SER A 556 11.97 9.05 16.38
CA SER A 556 13.13 8.37 15.79
C SER A 556 13.26 8.46 14.26
N PRO A 557 12.22 8.45 13.39
CA PRO A 557 12.38 8.44 11.94
C PRO A 557 12.54 9.86 11.43
N GLN A 558 11.93 10.86 12.08
CA GLN A 558 12.24 12.28 11.86
C GLN A 558 13.74 12.54 12.12
N GLN A 559 14.29 11.93 13.18
CA GLN A 559 15.73 11.94 13.45
C GLN A 559 16.53 11.05 12.48
N ARG A 560 16.02 9.90 12.00
CA ARG A 560 16.72 9.09 10.99
C ARG A 560 16.80 9.82 9.65
N GLU A 561 15.72 10.42 9.17
CA GLU A 561 15.68 11.18 7.91
C GLU A 561 16.61 12.40 7.99
N SER A 562 16.58 13.16 9.10
CA SER A 562 17.55 14.23 9.32
C SER A 562 18.98 13.70 9.38
N ASN A 563 19.24 12.61 10.12
CA ASN A 563 20.57 12.00 10.24
C ASN A 563 21.05 11.34 8.94
N LEU A 564 20.16 10.98 8.01
CA LEU A 564 20.52 10.39 6.72
C LEU A 564 20.90 11.49 5.73
N LEU A 565 20.15 12.59 5.72
CA LEU A 565 20.50 13.86 5.05
C LEU A 565 21.76 14.52 5.65
N GLU A 566 22.00 14.33 6.95
CA GLU A 566 23.17 14.86 7.64
C GLU A 566 24.39 13.95 7.45
N ARG A 567 24.23 12.61 7.46
CA ARG A 567 25.34 11.68 7.12
C ARG A 567 25.81 11.83 5.69
N THR A 568 24.93 12.12 4.72
CA THR A 568 25.38 12.46 3.36
C THR A 568 26.13 13.80 3.33
N ARG A 569 25.71 14.80 4.12
CA ARG A 569 26.46 16.07 4.29
C ARG A 569 27.78 15.94 5.06
N SER A 570 27.87 15.07 6.07
CA SER A 570 29.08 14.89 6.89
C SER A 570 30.10 14.00 6.19
N ALA A 571 29.68 13.14 5.25
CA ALA A 571 30.59 12.41 4.37
C ALA A 571 31.28 13.32 3.34
N ASP A 572 30.70 14.48 3.00
CA ASP A 572 31.26 15.49 2.09
C ASP A 572 32.41 16.33 2.73
N ILE A 573 32.61 16.30 4.06
CA ILE A 573 33.67 17.06 4.75
C ILE A 573 34.73 16.08 5.28
N GLY A 574 35.68 15.75 4.40
CA GLY A 574 36.64 14.68 4.64
C GLY A 574 37.63 14.92 5.78
N ARG A 575 38.09 13.82 6.40
CA ARG A 575 39.45 13.77 6.95
C ARG A 575 40.43 14.02 5.79
N PRO A 576 41.44 14.90 5.94
CA PRO A 576 42.46 15.09 4.91
C PRO A 576 43.18 13.76 4.67
N GLY A 577 43.30 13.38 3.39
CA GLY A 577 43.76 12.05 3.01
C GLY A 577 45.25 11.85 3.19
N THR A 578 45.65 10.63 3.54
CA THR A 578 47.02 10.15 3.36
C THR A 578 47.38 10.25 1.87
N PRO A 579 48.51 10.88 1.49
CA PRO A 579 48.88 11.01 0.09
C PRO A 579 49.11 9.64 -0.55
N LEU A 580 48.52 9.42 -1.74
CA LEU A 580 48.80 8.25 -2.54
C LEU A 580 50.25 8.32 -3.05
N THR A 581 51.04 7.30 -2.72
CA THR A 581 52.42 7.15 -3.21
C THR A 581 52.46 7.00 -4.73
N PRO A 582 53.31 7.74 -5.45
CA PRO A 582 53.47 7.56 -6.89
C PRO A 582 54.27 6.28 -7.17
N LEU A 583 53.67 5.38 -7.96
CA LEU A 583 54.33 4.16 -8.44
C LEU A 583 55.10 4.45 -9.74
N ASP A 584 56.39 4.09 -9.71
CA ASP A 584 57.36 3.91 -10.80
C ASP A 584 57.37 4.85 -12.02
N ARG A 585 58.45 5.64 -12.08
CA ARG A 585 58.90 6.34 -13.29
C ARG A 585 60.34 5.92 -13.64
N ARG A 586 60.48 4.95 -14.54
CA ARG A 586 61.72 4.53 -15.25
C ARG A 586 61.34 4.27 -16.71
N ALA A 587 62.14 4.56 -17.73
CA ALA A 587 63.27 5.48 -17.87
C ALA A 587 63.46 5.77 -19.38
N ALA A 588 63.85 6.99 -19.76
CA ALA A 588 64.31 7.31 -21.11
C ALA A 588 65.22 8.55 -21.04
N PRO A 589 66.48 8.50 -21.53
CA PRO A 589 67.41 9.62 -21.44
C PRO A 589 67.47 10.47 -22.71
N GLY A 590 67.85 11.75 -22.54
CA GLY A 590 68.41 12.58 -23.62
C GLY A 590 67.44 13.58 -24.26
N VAL A 591 67.61 14.86 -23.93
CA VAL A 591 68.09 15.94 -24.83
C VAL A 591 68.49 17.12 -23.93
N GLN A 592 69.57 17.83 -24.29
CA GLN A 592 70.15 18.91 -23.47
C GLN A 592 69.74 20.30 -23.97
N THR A 593 69.78 21.28 -23.04
CA THR A 593 69.98 22.74 -23.25
C THR A 593 68.91 23.59 -23.97
N PRO A 594 68.89 24.94 -23.82
CA PRO A 594 69.40 25.78 -22.71
C PRO A 594 68.45 26.91 -22.20
N THR A 595 68.70 27.33 -20.96
CA THR A 595 68.78 28.71 -20.41
C THR A 595 68.06 29.91 -21.07
N GLU A 596 67.20 30.62 -20.30
CA GLU A 596 67.24 32.09 -20.01
C GLU A 596 66.12 32.46 -18.98
N ARG A 597 66.39 33.03 -17.80
CA ARG A 597 66.73 34.43 -17.41
C ARG A 597 65.54 35.41 -17.25
N ARG A 598 65.18 35.67 -15.97
CA ARG A 598 64.86 36.98 -15.29
C ARG A 598 63.94 36.68 -14.08
N SER A 599 64.26 37.08 -12.84
CA SER A 599 64.23 38.44 -12.25
C SER A 599 62.79 39.01 -12.18
N ALA A 600 62.26 39.54 -11.07
CA ALA A 600 62.76 39.68 -9.69
C ALA A 600 61.57 39.97 -8.72
N GLU A 601 61.87 40.52 -7.52
CA GLU A 601 60.97 41.32 -6.64
C GLU A 601 59.92 40.64 -5.72
N ARG A 602 60.36 40.44 -4.47
CA ARG A 602 59.67 40.81 -3.20
C ARG A 602 59.51 42.35 -3.10
N PRO A 603 58.82 42.96 -2.10
CA PRO A 603 57.86 42.50 -1.07
C PRO A 603 56.59 43.44 -1.08
N PRO A 604 55.84 43.80 0.00
CA PRO A 604 55.80 43.35 1.41
C PRO A 604 54.39 43.04 1.99
N ALA A 605 54.39 42.72 3.29
CA ALA A 605 53.21 42.39 4.10
C ALA A 605 52.34 43.61 4.48
N VAL A 606 51.04 43.39 4.67
CA VAL A 606 50.10 44.37 5.25
C VAL A 606 49.15 43.69 6.26
N GLN A 607 49.30 44.13 7.52
CA GLN A 607 48.32 44.28 8.61
C GLN A 607 47.12 43.32 8.74
N GLU A 608 47.09 42.62 9.88
CA GLU A 608 45.86 42.10 10.49
C GLU A 608 44.95 43.24 10.96
N GLN A 609 43.65 43.21 10.61
CA GLN A 609 42.66 44.10 11.20
C GLN A 609 41.79 43.39 12.24
N ARG A 610 41.91 43.90 13.48
CA ARG A 610 40.94 43.74 14.57
C ARG A 610 39.51 44.00 14.08
N ILE A 611 38.58 43.12 14.47
CA ILE A 611 37.18 43.51 14.73
C ILE A 611 36.83 43.05 16.16
N GLN A 612 36.22 43.96 16.92
CA GLN A 612 35.87 43.77 18.34
C GLN A 612 34.52 43.05 18.49
N PRO A 613 34.32 42.24 19.55
CA PRO A 613 32.99 41.87 20.01
C PRO A 613 32.33 43.04 20.77
N ARG A 614 31.00 43.20 20.64
CA ARG A 614 30.20 44.10 21.51
C ARG A 614 29.48 43.31 22.63
N PRO A 615 29.15 43.95 23.77
CA PRO A 615 28.94 43.26 25.04
C PRO A 615 27.46 43.11 25.45
N GLY A 616 27.20 42.29 26.48
CA GLY A 616 25.86 42.18 27.09
C GLY A 616 25.82 41.38 28.39
N GLN A 617 25.89 42.09 29.52
CA GLN A 617 25.37 41.72 30.85
C GLN A 617 26.00 40.54 31.62
N GLU A 618 27.01 40.86 32.43
CA GLU A 618 27.11 40.30 33.78
C GLU A 618 26.03 40.91 34.70
N LEU A 619 25.52 40.15 35.67
CA LEU A 619 25.31 40.62 37.06
C LEU A 619 24.75 39.51 37.98
N ARG A 620 25.66 38.82 38.71
CA ARG A 620 25.61 38.66 40.19
C ARG A 620 26.74 37.76 40.69
N ARG A 621 27.76 38.39 41.28
CA ARG A 621 28.74 37.77 42.20
C ARG A 621 28.78 38.59 43.49
N ARG A 622 28.78 37.89 44.64
CA ARG A 622 29.23 38.24 46.01
C ARG A 622 28.61 37.15 46.92
N ALA A 623 29.30 36.48 47.85
CA ALA A 623 30.73 36.40 48.19
C ALA A 623 30.97 34.99 48.84
N GLN A 624 32.08 34.59 49.47
CA GLN A 624 33.36 35.24 49.83
C GLN A 624 34.47 34.16 49.97
N GLU A 625 35.72 34.57 50.13
CA GLU A 625 36.87 33.74 50.59
C GLU A 625 37.15 34.02 52.09
N PRO A 626 38.20 33.47 52.75
CA PRO A 626 39.05 32.28 52.50
C PRO A 626 39.11 31.33 53.74
N GLY A 627 39.85 30.20 53.69
CA GLY A 627 40.17 29.47 54.94
C GLY A 627 40.79 28.08 54.84
N ARG A 628 42.13 28.01 54.75
CA ARG A 628 42.98 26.83 54.98
C ARG A 628 42.72 26.10 56.33
N GLN A 629 42.63 24.75 56.33
CA GLN A 629 43.58 23.78 56.97
C GLN A 629 42.95 22.45 57.49
N LEU A 630 43.68 21.36 57.21
CA LEU A 630 43.87 20.10 57.97
C LEU A 630 42.71 19.10 58.29
N GLU A 631 43.19 17.85 58.43
CA GLU A 631 42.66 16.65 59.12
C GLU A 631 41.53 15.75 58.53
N ARG A 632 42.02 14.61 58.00
CA ARG A 632 41.75 13.21 58.44
C ARG A 632 40.32 12.66 58.48
N ARG A 633 40.17 11.49 57.81
CA ARG A 633 39.12 10.46 57.94
C ARG A 633 37.72 10.93 57.44
N THR A 634 36.85 10.10 56.84
CA THR A 634 36.85 8.64 56.65
C THR A 634 36.08 8.31 55.37
N GLU A 635 36.60 7.46 54.47
CA GLU A 635 35.80 6.88 53.38
C GLU A 635 35.26 5.49 53.80
N PRO A 636 33.96 5.19 53.61
CA PRO A 636 33.40 3.88 53.90
C PRO A 636 33.71 2.88 52.76
N GLN A 637 34.25 1.72 53.12
CA GLN A 637 34.45 0.61 52.20
C GLN A 637 33.10 0.05 51.72
N ILE A 638 32.89 -0.04 50.40
CA ILE A 638 31.90 -0.94 49.82
C ILE A 638 32.62 -2.22 49.39
N GLN A 639 32.23 -3.33 50.00
CA GLN A 639 32.81 -4.65 49.79
C GLN A 639 32.58 -5.14 48.35
N ARG A 640 33.63 -5.67 47.72
CA ARG A 640 33.49 -6.50 46.51
C ARG A 640 33.26 -7.95 46.94
N PRO A 641 32.20 -8.64 46.48
CA PRO A 641 32.16 -10.10 46.54
C PRO A 641 33.12 -10.67 45.48
N SER A 642 33.92 -11.65 45.88
CA SER A 642 34.76 -12.44 44.98
C SER A 642 33.93 -13.47 44.20
N SER A 643 34.51 -13.94 43.10
CA SER A 643 34.01 -15.04 42.28
C SER A 643 33.81 -16.35 43.07
N ASP A 644 32.68 -17.03 42.85
CA ASP A 644 32.73 -18.47 42.51
C ASP A 644 31.43 -18.97 41.86
N THR A 645 31.51 -19.47 40.62
CA THR A 645 30.45 -20.32 40.03
C THR A 645 31.00 -21.19 38.89
N ARG A 646 31.69 -22.28 39.25
CA ARG A 646 31.95 -23.37 38.29
C ARG A 646 30.64 -24.07 37.93
N ALA A 647 30.03 -23.69 36.80
CA ALA A 647 28.90 -24.44 36.24
C ALA A 647 29.35 -25.87 35.87
N PRO A 648 28.59 -26.93 36.21
CA PRO A 648 28.99 -28.31 35.99
C PRO A 648 29.02 -28.67 34.49
N ARG A 649 30.11 -29.30 34.05
CA ARG A 649 30.30 -29.73 32.64
C ARG A 649 29.15 -30.59 32.09
N ALA A 650 28.50 -31.38 32.95
CA ALA A 650 27.39 -32.25 32.58
C ALA A 650 26.24 -31.53 31.86
N LEU A 651 25.88 -30.31 32.28
CA LEU A 651 24.77 -29.57 31.66
C LEU A 651 25.05 -29.14 30.21
N ARG A 652 26.33 -28.96 29.85
CA ARG A 652 26.75 -28.60 28.49
C ARG A 652 26.79 -29.77 27.51
N GLU A 653 26.82 -31.01 28.01
CA GLU A 653 26.76 -32.20 27.14
C GLU A 653 25.31 -32.59 26.85
N GLN A 654 24.38 -32.36 27.78
CA GLN A 654 22.96 -32.66 27.62
C GLN A 654 22.24 -31.71 26.63
N GLN A 655 22.70 -30.47 26.46
CA GLN A 655 22.13 -29.49 25.51
C GLN A 655 22.63 -29.63 24.06
N ARG A 656 23.69 -30.42 23.80
CA ARG A 656 24.21 -30.66 22.44
C ARG A 656 23.27 -31.43 21.50
N PRO A 657 22.54 -32.49 21.92
CA PRO A 657 21.58 -33.16 21.03
C PRO A 657 20.39 -32.27 20.64
N GLU A 658 19.86 -31.44 21.54
CA GLU A 658 18.74 -30.53 21.24
C GLU A 658 19.14 -29.50 20.19
N ALA A 659 20.29 -28.83 20.36
CA ALA A 659 20.79 -27.87 19.37
C ALA A 659 21.04 -28.50 17.98
N ARG A 660 21.44 -29.78 17.92
CA ARG A 660 21.58 -30.53 16.65
C ARG A 660 20.21 -30.83 16.04
N MET A 661 19.23 -31.24 16.85
CA MET A 661 17.87 -31.54 16.39
C MET A 661 17.19 -30.28 15.84
N GLU A 662 17.31 -29.15 16.53
CA GLU A 662 16.78 -27.87 16.08
C GLU A 662 17.45 -27.40 14.77
N GLN A 663 18.77 -27.56 14.65
CA GLN A 663 19.48 -27.26 13.41
C GLN A 663 19.05 -28.16 12.24
N GLN A 664 18.71 -29.42 12.51
CA GLN A 664 18.20 -30.36 11.51
C GLN A 664 16.78 -30.01 11.06
N LEU A 665 15.89 -29.65 11.99
CA LEU A 665 14.55 -29.11 11.72
C LEU A 665 14.61 -27.83 10.86
N ARG A 666 15.52 -26.91 11.17
CA ARG A 666 15.75 -25.69 10.37
C ARG A 666 16.26 -25.98 8.95
N ARG A 667 17.01 -27.07 8.72
CA ARG A 667 17.42 -27.50 7.38
C ARG A 667 16.24 -28.10 6.60
N GLN A 668 15.48 -28.99 7.24
CA GLN A 668 14.30 -29.61 6.62
C GLN A 668 13.22 -28.57 6.23
N SER A 669 13.00 -27.55 7.06
CA SER A 669 12.04 -26.47 6.71
C SER A 669 12.53 -25.63 5.53
N GLN A 670 13.83 -25.34 5.43
CA GLN A 670 14.42 -24.64 4.28
C GLN A 670 14.36 -25.47 2.99
N GLU A 671 14.59 -26.79 3.07
CA GLU A 671 14.45 -27.69 1.91
C GLU A 671 13.00 -27.80 1.45
N ALA A 672 12.04 -27.92 2.38
CA ALA A 672 10.61 -27.92 2.08
C ALA A 672 10.14 -26.60 1.45
N ALA A 673 10.67 -25.45 1.89
CA ALA A 673 10.39 -24.15 1.28
C ALA A 673 10.89 -24.09 -0.18
N ARG A 674 12.14 -24.48 -0.44
CA ARG A 674 12.71 -24.54 -1.80
C ARG A 674 11.96 -25.49 -2.73
N GLN A 675 11.45 -26.61 -2.21
CA GLN A 675 10.59 -27.53 -2.98
C GLN A 675 9.24 -26.89 -3.33
N ARG A 676 8.64 -26.11 -2.43
CA ARG A 676 7.38 -25.38 -2.72
C ARG A 676 7.59 -24.30 -3.78
N GLU A 677 8.67 -23.53 -3.70
CA GLU A 677 9.04 -22.51 -4.71
C GLU A 677 9.24 -23.14 -6.10
N SER A 678 9.97 -24.26 -6.19
CA SER A 678 10.21 -24.92 -7.48
C SER A 678 8.92 -25.50 -8.09
N GLN A 679 8.01 -26.02 -7.27
CA GLN A 679 6.68 -26.46 -7.73
C GLN A 679 5.80 -25.28 -8.20
N GLN A 680 5.88 -24.11 -7.55
CA GLN A 680 5.17 -22.91 -8.00
C GLN A 680 5.72 -22.43 -9.35
N GLN A 681 7.03 -22.34 -9.52
CA GLN A 681 7.66 -21.97 -10.80
C GLN A 681 7.27 -22.93 -11.94
N GLN A 682 7.21 -24.24 -11.68
CA GLN A 682 6.74 -25.21 -12.69
C GLN A 682 5.26 -25.01 -13.07
N ARG A 683 4.38 -24.72 -12.10
CA ARG A 683 2.96 -24.43 -12.36
C ARG A 683 2.79 -23.15 -13.18
N GLU A 684 3.58 -22.12 -12.88
CA GLU A 684 3.54 -20.84 -13.59
C GLU A 684 4.05 -20.98 -15.03
N LEU A 685 5.18 -21.65 -15.25
CA LEU A 685 5.69 -21.97 -16.59
C LEU A 685 4.70 -22.80 -17.41
N ARG A 686 3.94 -23.71 -16.78
CA ARG A 686 2.89 -24.48 -17.44
C ARG A 686 1.71 -23.59 -17.85
N SER A 687 1.24 -22.73 -16.96
CA SER A 687 0.18 -21.73 -17.25
C SER A 687 0.59 -20.80 -18.41
N GLN A 688 1.83 -20.29 -18.41
CA GLN A 688 2.33 -19.45 -19.51
C GLN A 688 2.34 -20.19 -20.86
N ARG A 689 2.70 -21.49 -20.89
CA ARG A 689 2.65 -22.32 -22.11
C ARG A 689 1.22 -22.55 -22.59
N GLU A 690 0.28 -22.83 -21.67
CA GLU A 690 -1.14 -23.03 -21.98
C GLU A 690 -1.79 -21.74 -22.51
N ASN A 691 -1.49 -20.59 -21.92
CA ASN A 691 -1.93 -19.27 -22.39
C ASN A 691 -1.38 -18.93 -23.78
N ARG A 692 -0.10 -19.20 -24.03
CA ARG A 692 0.52 -19.00 -25.36
C ARG A 692 -0.13 -19.88 -26.42
N ALA A 693 -0.36 -21.17 -26.12
CA ALA A 693 -1.04 -22.09 -27.02
C ALA A 693 -2.50 -21.66 -27.30
N SER A 694 -3.21 -21.11 -26.30
CA SER A 694 -4.55 -20.55 -26.48
C SER A 694 -4.55 -19.31 -27.41
N SER A 695 -3.60 -18.40 -27.21
CA SER A 695 -3.41 -17.23 -28.07
C SER A 695 -3.08 -17.60 -29.52
N GLU A 696 -2.21 -18.60 -29.73
CA GLU A 696 -1.91 -19.12 -31.07
C GLU A 696 -3.12 -19.80 -31.72
N ARG A 697 -3.99 -20.48 -30.95
CA ARG A 697 -5.26 -21.03 -31.46
C ARG A 697 -6.23 -19.93 -31.90
N MET A 698 -6.44 -18.89 -31.09
CA MET A 698 -7.28 -17.75 -31.46
C MET A 698 -6.75 -17.03 -32.69
N ARG A 699 -5.42 -16.84 -32.80
CA ARG A 699 -4.80 -16.24 -33.98
C ARG A 699 -5.06 -17.07 -35.25
N ARG A 700 -4.91 -18.40 -35.19
CA ARG A 700 -5.22 -19.28 -36.33
C ARG A 700 -6.70 -19.24 -36.71
N GLN A 701 -7.62 -19.14 -35.73
CA GLN A 701 -9.04 -18.95 -36.02
C GLN A 701 -9.29 -17.63 -36.77
N PHE A 702 -8.70 -16.52 -36.32
CA PHE A 702 -8.79 -15.23 -37.02
C PHE A 702 -8.17 -15.24 -38.42
N GLU A 703 -7.01 -15.88 -38.60
CA GLU A 703 -6.37 -16.04 -39.91
C GLU A 703 -7.21 -16.92 -40.86
N SER A 704 -7.90 -17.95 -40.34
CA SER A 704 -8.83 -18.78 -41.12
C SER A 704 -10.16 -18.10 -41.48
N ALA A 705 -10.56 -17.06 -40.73
CA ALA A 705 -11.81 -16.32 -40.94
C ALA A 705 -11.66 -15.11 -41.89
N ARG A 706 -10.47 -14.90 -42.47
CA ARG A 706 -10.22 -13.78 -43.39
C ARG A 706 -10.86 -14.06 -44.77
N PRO A 707 -11.79 -13.21 -45.26
CA PRO A 707 -12.35 -13.36 -46.60
C PRO A 707 -11.25 -13.22 -47.67
N GLN A 708 -11.24 -14.10 -48.66
CA GLN A 708 -10.34 -13.97 -49.81
C GLN A 708 -10.79 -12.80 -50.69
N THR A 709 -10.05 -11.69 -50.65
CA THR A 709 -10.26 -10.57 -51.59
C THR A 709 -9.85 -10.97 -53.00
N PRO A 710 -10.67 -10.69 -54.04
CA PRO A 710 -10.36 -11.07 -55.41
C PRO A 710 -9.12 -10.37 -55.95
N ARG A 711 -8.32 -11.14 -56.70
CA ARG A 711 -6.99 -10.77 -57.20
C ARG A 711 -7.09 -9.91 -58.46
N ILE A 712 -7.00 -8.58 -58.31
CA ILE A 712 -6.95 -7.65 -59.44
C ILE A 712 -5.61 -7.81 -60.18
N GLN A 713 -5.66 -8.08 -61.49
CA GLN A 713 -4.48 -8.12 -62.36
C GLN A 713 -4.05 -6.70 -62.77
N PRO A 714 -2.75 -6.38 -62.82
CA PRO A 714 -2.28 -5.13 -63.38
C PRO A 714 -2.21 -5.22 -64.91
N GLN A 715 -3.10 -4.50 -65.62
CA GLN A 715 -2.97 -4.32 -67.06
C GLN A 715 -1.82 -3.36 -67.38
N GLN A 716 -0.87 -3.81 -68.19
CA GLN A 716 0.07 -2.94 -68.88
C GLN A 716 -0.66 -2.16 -69.98
N ARG A 717 -0.47 -0.85 -70.05
CA ARG A 717 -0.65 -0.08 -71.29
C ARG A 717 0.41 1.01 -71.40
N SER A 718 0.83 1.23 -72.64
CA SER A 718 2.04 1.96 -73.01
C SER A 718 1.70 3.14 -73.94
N GLN A 719 2.49 4.21 -73.86
CA GLN A 719 2.66 5.26 -74.89
C GLN A 719 1.40 6.15 -75.16
N GLN A 720 1.47 7.40 -75.66
CA GLN A 720 2.58 8.25 -76.13
C GLN A 720 2.15 9.75 -76.17
N GLN A 721 3.11 10.69 -76.15
CA GLN A 721 3.03 12.14 -76.58
C GLN A 721 2.06 13.08 -75.80
N PHE A 722 2.47 14.26 -75.30
CA PHE A 722 2.84 15.45 -76.11
C PHE A 722 3.74 16.49 -75.38
N ARG A 723 4.27 17.42 -76.19
CA ARG A 723 5.38 18.40 -76.03
C ARG A 723 5.31 19.53 -74.96
N GLN A 724 6.53 20.04 -74.64
CA GLN A 724 6.93 21.44 -74.29
C GLN A 724 6.51 22.02 -72.91
N ARG A 725 7.38 22.67 -72.09
CA ARG A 725 8.27 23.81 -72.43
C ARG A 725 9.29 24.16 -71.30
N SER A 726 10.46 24.68 -71.71
CA SER A 726 11.38 25.66 -71.06
C SER A 726 11.89 25.52 -69.59
N PHE A 727 13.22 25.57 -69.47
CA PHE A 727 14.03 25.84 -68.27
C PHE A 727 13.87 27.27 -67.71
N GLN A 728 14.14 27.45 -66.41
CA GLN A 728 15.09 28.47 -65.92
C GLN A 728 15.56 28.17 -64.47
N GLN A 729 16.88 28.18 -64.25
CA GLN A 729 17.50 28.35 -62.92
C GLN A 729 17.74 29.85 -62.67
N PRO A 730 18.10 30.25 -61.44
CA PRO A 730 19.45 30.80 -61.32
C PRO A 730 20.21 30.39 -60.04
N SER A 731 21.53 30.52 -60.12
CA SER A 731 22.52 30.24 -59.08
C SER A 731 23.15 31.51 -58.50
N PHE A 732 23.52 31.45 -57.21
CA PHE A 732 24.63 32.17 -56.53
C PHE A 732 25.06 33.59 -56.97
N GLN A 733 25.13 34.51 -56.01
CA GLN A 733 26.40 35.22 -55.74
C GLN A 733 26.51 35.79 -54.31
N ARG A 734 27.69 36.33 -53.98
CA ARG A 734 28.26 36.46 -52.62
C ARG A 734 28.89 37.85 -52.44
N SER A 735 28.53 38.59 -51.40
CA SER A 735 29.33 39.72 -50.90
C SER A 735 29.03 40.10 -49.44
N GLN A 736 30.11 40.31 -48.69
CA GLN A 736 30.27 41.06 -47.44
C GLN A 736 31.20 42.27 -47.78
N PRO A 737 31.67 43.16 -46.86
CA PRO A 737 31.43 43.32 -45.40
C PRO A 737 31.19 44.80 -44.96
N GLN A 738 31.29 45.08 -43.64
CA GLN A 738 31.61 46.38 -42.98
C GLN A 738 30.46 47.43 -42.90
N THR A 739 30.32 48.31 -41.89
CA THR A 739 31.02 48.54 -40.58
C THR A 739 30.19 49.48 -39.68
N ARG A 740 30.43 49.46 -38.34
CA ARG A 740 30.25 50.57 -37.37
C ARG A 740 28.82 51.12 -37.12
N SER A 741 28.47 51.82 -36.03
CA SER A 741 28.91 51.84 -34.59
C SER A 741 28.11 52.94 -33.84
N PHE A 742 27.89 52.81 -32.52
CA PHE A 742 27.36 53.86 -31.60
C PHE A 742 25.89 54.33 -31.87
N SER A 743 25.07 54.83 -30.94
CA SER A 743 25.20 55.10 -29.49
C SER A 743 23.82 55.13 -28.78
N ARG A 744 23.80 54.99 -27.45
CA ARG A 744 22.72 55.41 -26.51
C ARG A 744 22.81 56.96 -26.31
N PRO A 745 21.95 57.65 -25.52
CA PRO A 745 20.62 57.32 -24.97
C PRO A 745 19.58 58.46 -25.18
N SER A 746 18.34 58.31 -24.69
CA SER A 746 17.68 59.26 -23.75
C SER A 746 16.16 59.06 -23.69
N THR A 747 15.60 59.21 -22.48
CA THR A 747 14.17 59.46 -22.22
C THR A 747 13.92 60.97 -22.28
N PRO A 748 12.69 61.42 -22.56
CA PRO A 748 11.87 61.86 -21.43
C PRO A 748 10.40 61.42 -21.48
N SER A 749 9.77 61.55 -20.32
CA SER A 749 8.32 61.49 -20.10
C SER A 749 7.53 62.46 -20.98
N PHE A 750 6.30 62.10 -21.38
CA PHE A 750 5.12 62.90 -21.03
C PHE A 750 3.83 62.08 -21.13
N SER A 751 2.82 62.48 -20.33
CA SER A 751 1.50 61.85 -20.24
C SER A 751 0.58 62.19 -21.41
N GLN A 752 -0.17 61.21 -21.93
CA GLN A 752 -1.43 61.50 -22.62
C GLN A 752 -2.48 60.39 -22.47
N ARG A 753 -3.74 60.82 -22.28
CA ARG A 753 -4.93 59.96 -22.22
C ARG A 753 -5.16 59.29 -23.58
N GLN A 754 -5.43 57.98 -23.61
CA GLN A 754 -6.20 57.39 -24.72
C GLN A 754 -7.24 56.35 -24.24
N SER A 755 -8.49 56.69 -24.55
CA SER A 755 -9.66 55.87 -24.87
C SER A 755 -9.65 54.35 -24.63
N VAL A 756 -10.72 53.91 -23.95
CA VAL A 756 -11.22 52.52 -23.91
C VAL A 756 -11.50 51.97 -25.33
N PRO A 757 -11.00 50.78 -25.70
CA PRO A 757 -11.46 50.07 -26.90
C PRO A 757 -12.79 49.35 -26.62
N ARG A 758 -13.82 49.62 -27.45
CA ARG A 758 -15.03 48.79 -27.50
C ARG A 758 -14.66 47.35 -27.88
N MET A 759 -15.01 46.37 -27.05
CA MET A 759 -14.96 44.96 -27.46
C MET A 759 -16.17 44.63 -28.35
N SER A 760 -15.87 44.29 -29.61
CA SER A 760 -16.85 43.72 -30.54
C SER A 760 -17.20 42.29 -30.14
N ALA A 761 -18.49 41.98 -30.04
CA ALA A 761 -18.95 40.63 -29.71
C ALA A 761 -18.64 39.63 -30.84
N PRO A 762 -18.10 38.42 -30.54
CA PRO A 762 -17.90 37.39 -31.55
C PRO A 762 -19.24 36.75 -31.95
N ARG A 763 -19.51 36.86 -33.25
CA ARG A 763 -20.60 36.28 -34.03
C ARG A 763 -20.82 34.79 -33.70
N MET A 764 -22.05 34.41 -33.35
CA MET A 764 -22.42 32.99 -33.20
C MET A 764 -22.14 32.21 -34.48
N GLN A 765 -21.44 31.08 -34.35
CA GLN A 765 -21.41 30.02 -35.36
C GLN A 765 -22.29 28.86 -34.91
N SER A 766 -22.97 28.25 -35.88
CA SER A 766 -24.03 27.27 -35.70
C SER A 766 -23.54 25.94 -35.12
N ALA A 767 -24.39 25.32 -34.29
CA ALA A 767 -24.11 24.01 -33.71
C ALA A 767 -24.07 22.90 -34.79
N PRO A 768 -23.14 21.92 -34.68
CA PRO A 768 -23.13 20.77 -35.56
C PRO A 768 -24.33 19.85 -35.26
N ARG A 769 -25.07 19.47 -36.30
CA ARG A 769 -26.14 18.46 -36.20
C ARG A 769 -25.54 17.09 -35.90
N MET A 770 -25.69 16.62 -34.66
CA MET A 770 -25.37 15.25 -34.27
C MET A 770 -26.49 14.31 -34.75
N SER A 771 -26.17 13.42 -35.69
CA SER A 771 -27.08 12.34 -36.12
C SER A 771 -27.24 11.31 -35.01
N ALA A 772 -28.49 10.95 -34.67
CA ALA A 772 -28.76 9.94 -33.65
C ALA A 772 -28.24 8.55 -34.08
N PRO A 773 -27.59 7.77 -33.19
CA PRO A 773 -27.21 6.40 -33.50
C PRO A 773 -28.46 5.51 -33.60
N ARG A 774 -28.60 4.86 -34.75
CA ARG A 774 -29.68 3.91 -35.07
C ARG A 774 -29.60 2.71 -34.12
N MET A 775 -30.61 2.53 -33.26
CA MET A 775 -30.72 1.34 -32.40
C MET A 775 -30.68 0.06 -33.25
N GLN A 776 -29.66 -0.76 -33.04
CA GLN A 776 -29.69 -2.17 -33.43
C GLN A 776 -30.28 -2.97 -32.27
N SER A 777 -31.29 -3.79 -32.58
CA SER A 777 -31.96 -4.66 -31.62
C SER A 777 -31.03 -5.77 -31.14
N SER A 778 -31.02 -6.01 -29.82
CA SER A 778 -30.27 -7.10 -29.20
C SER A 778 -30.74 -8.48 -29.71
N PRO A 779 -29.82 -9.43 -29.95
CA PRO A 779 -30.21 -10.77 -30.38
C PRO A 779 -30.96 -11.51 -29.28
N ARG A 780 -32.09 -12.14 -29.67
CA ARG A 780 -33.00 -12.87 -28.79
C ARG A 780 -32.35 -14.20 -28.34
N MET A 781 -31.72 -14.21 -27.18
CA MET A 781 -31.13 -15.42 -26.60
C MET A 781 -32.24 -16.37 -26.14
N SER A 782 -32.33 -17.53 -26.79
CA SER A 782 -33.24 -18.62 -26.39
C SER A 782 -32.78 -19.26 -25.08
N ALA A 783 -33.70 -19.44 -24.14
CA ALA A 783 -33.39 -20.10 -22.87
C ALA A 783 -33.02 -21.59 -23.08
N PRO A 784 -31.98 -22.11 -22.40
CA PRO A 784 -31.68 -23.54 -22.42
C PRO A 784 -32.77 -24.32 -21.68
N ARG A 785 -33.26 -25.41 -22.29
CA ARG A 785 -34.18 -26.34 -21.64
C ARG A 785 -33.48 -27.02 -20.46
N MET A 786 -34.08 -26.96 -19.28
CA MET A 786 -33.68 -27.74 -18.11
C MET A 786 -33.91 -29.24 -18.38
N PRO A 787 -32.91 -30.12 -18.15
CA PRO A 787 -33.15 -31.56 -18.08
C PRO A 787 -33.92 -31.89 -16.79
N SER A 788 -34.92 -32.76 -16.90
CA SER A 788 -35.73 -33.22 -15.77
C SER A 788 -34.94 -34.12 -14.81
N SER A 789 -35.15 -33.94 -13.51
CA SER A 789 -34.51 -34.74 -12.46
C SER A 789 -34.88 -36.23 -12.57
N PRO A 790 -33.95 -37.16 -12.27
CA PRO A 790 -34.23 -38.58 -12.28
C PRO A 790 -35.18 -38.97 -11.14
N ARG A 791 -36.19 -39.77 -11.50
CA ARG A 791 -37.23 -40.31 -10.63
C ARG A 791 -36.62 -41.35 -9.67
N VAL A 792 -36.44 -40.99 -8.39
CA VAL A 792 -35.99 -41.95 -7.36
C VAL A 792 -37.08 -43.00 -7.15
N GLY A 793 -36.72 -44.28 -7.36
CA GLY A 793 -37.63 -45.41 -7.20
C GLY A 793 -37.98 -45.67 -5.73
N GLY A 794 -39.22 -46.10 -5.48
CA GLY A 794 -39.68 -46.43 -4.14
C GLY A 794 -39.09 -47.75 -3.63
N GLY A 795 -38.67 -47.74 -2.36
CA GLY A 795 -38.41 -48.95 -1.57
C GLY A 795 -39.35 -48.97 -0.38
N ALA A 796 -40.39 -49.80 -0.43
CA ALA A 796 -41.29 -50.02 0.70
C ALA A 796 -40.74 -51.13 1.61
N PRO A 797 -40.90 -51.01 2.94
CA PRO A 797 -41.02 -52.17 3.81
C PRO A 797 -42.48 -52.37 4.25
N ARG A 798 -42.98 -53.59 4.07
CA ARG A 798 -44.21 -54.09 4.70
C ARG A 798 -43.95 -54.41 6.18
N GLY A 799 -44.97 -54.29 7.02
CA GLY A 799 -45.24 -55.28 8.08
C GLY A 799 -45.44 -54.76 9.51
N GLY A 800 -46.58 -55.12 10.11
CA GLY A 800 -46.90 -54.94 11.54
C GLY A 800 -47.51 -53.59 11.88
N GLY A 801 -48.76 -53.45 12.36
CA GLY A 801 -49.78 -54.45 12.69
C GLY A 801 -50.10 -54.45 14.18
N GLY A 802 -51.22 -53.81 14.57
CA GLY A 802 -51.73 -53.81 15.96
C GLY A 802 -52.40 -52.48 16.37
N PRO A 803 -53.75 -52.42 16.44
CA PRO A 803 -54.47 -51.27 16.97
C PRO A 803 -54.86 -51.48 18.43
N LEU A 804 -54.67 -50.46 19.28
CA LEU A 804 -55.39 -50.34 20.56
C LEU A 804 -55.91 -48.92 20.75
N ALA A 805 -57.20 -48.80 21.00
CA ALA A 805 -57.88 -47.56 21.35
C ALA A 805 -57.71 -47.25 22.85
N GLY A 806 -57.78 -45.98 23.25
CA GLY A 806 -57.65 -45.65 24.68
C GLY A 806 -57.77 -44.18 25.08
N ARG A 807 -59.01 -43.68 25.13
CA ARG A 807 -59.53 -42.65 26.08
C ARG A 807 -58.80 -41.30 26.30
N GLN A 808 -59.59 -40.25 26.05
CA GLN A 808 -59.59 -39.02 26.86
C GLN A 808 -59.89 -39.29 28.34
N ARG A 809 -59.25 -38.53 29.25
CA ARG A 809 -59.82 -37.80 30.42
C ARG A 809 -58.74 -37.59 31.50
N ASN A 810 -58.19 -36.38 31.60
CA ASN A 810 -58.73 -35.28 32.42
C ASN A 810 -58.08 -33.96 32.00
#